data_AF-A0A7C7YVG3-F1
#
_entry.id   AF-A0A7C7YVG3-F1
#
_cell.length_a   1.000
_cell.length_b   1.000
_cell.length_c   1.000
_cell.angle_alpha   90.00
_cell.angle_beta   90.00
_cell.angle_gamma   90.00
#
_symmetry.space_group_name_H-M   'P 1'
#
loop_
_entity.id
_entity.type
_entity.pdbx_description
1 polymer ?
#
loop_
_entity_poly.entity_id
_entity_poly.type
_entity_poly.pdbx_seq_one_letter_code
_entity_poly.pdbx_strand_id
1 'polypeptide(L)'
;MPSMLLCLLPLFMSQAGSAHPPAAAASRSPLSLTGAWELFSAPREQLILYQRADGRLLGHMAGSPGLILSAGSLFGSSVTLDFAGLDGGGAFDPGVFHGTLYGALISGTIDSGAGPQAAILARSYAPLVEELWLIAEANSGLSLHASRLTSAGAFFGGAFVGEGQCDFIACGGTLTDWSLSGATHSITTASGGSCPSGGTFSGTFDSTSRQLEGSYNQSSTCGPDVAGRFLAGKLGITTSVATLEVLELLGDFCDALEAESTSAVNHLHSAYLHDGMTRTDWALRFAGWFSGYDSITANAIPRRIITADDGESYPLLATPPRIDWQLLVTGVPIAGGAAEVLLDYKSGTLFEDSLDFLGNEGGAWVIAGNFQSGPLALGMPIAAGDSDLLVFGLWPFGVHGGGHPEGHPGIDIEYKAGAQVLAACDGEVTSIAPNSHFSGRWDVILVPRPGIVVQYDHMGATAAGIAVGSVVVEGQALGWAPAPSPHRTVHLGLRAAGQPISPVDYLSPSGAVIHSALWSTARYMEELVEPLSTNAIEVSFPLTASRSLVSGSLPARLEFTRSDAASDLMTYTLFDATDTAFEVGSVTFSPFKPLAEIDLVPITPGAATRLGVLDIQGSDLWIDWSRGTRPTSLAGASHYSLD
;
A
#
# COMPACT_ATOMS: atom_id res chain seq x y z
N MET A 1 -5.42 29.99 9.55
CA MET A 1 -6.30 28.83 9.33
C MET A 1 -7.67 29.33 8.92
N PRO A 2 -7.95 29.37 7.61
CA PRO A 2 -9.22 28.79 7.16
C PRO A 2 -9.17 28.10 5.77
N SER A 3 -10.11 27.18 5.56
CA SER A 3 -10.71 26.74 4.29
C SER A 3 -10.04 25.62 3.45
N MET A 4 -10.13 24.37 3.94
CA MET A 4 -10.12 23.12 3.13
C MET A 4 -11.49 22.87 2.45
N LEU A 5 -12.06 23.90 1.81
CA LEU A 5 -13.51 24.05 1.63
C LEU A 5 -14.08 23.59 0.26
N LEU A 6 -13.38 22.80 -0.57
CA LEU A 6 -13.75 22.78 -2.00
C LEU A 6 -13.46 21.53 -2.84
N CYS A 7 -13.21 20.35 -2.25
CA CYS A 7 -13.10 19.11 -3.05
C CYS A 7 -14.45 18.61 -3.60
N LEU A 8 -15.59 19.09 -3.07
CA LEU A 8 -16.93 18.82 -3.63
C LEU A 8 -17.44 19.90 -4.61
N LEU A 9 -16.85 21.09 -4.66
CA LEU A 9 -17.39 22.17 -5.50
C LEU A 9 -17.24 21.97 -7.03
N PRO A 10 -16.31 21.15 -7.57
CA PRO A 10 -16.36 20.78 -8.99
C PRO A 10 -17.59 19.90 -9.34
N LEU A 11 -18.26 19.28 -8.35
CA LEU A 11 -19.48 18.48 -8.56
C LEU A 11 -20.73 19.33 -8.85
N PHE A 12 -20.69 20.63 -8.53
CA PHE A 12 -21.83 21.54 -8.65
C PHE A 12 -21.62 22.71 -9.62
N MET A 13 -20.47 22.78 -10.28
CA MET A 13 -20.25 23.74 -11.37
C MET A 13 -20.80 23.17 -12.68
N SER A 14 -21.91 23.74 -13.14
CA SER A 14 -22.50 23.38 -14.43
C SER A 14 -21.53 23.67 -15.58
N GLN A 15 -21.11 22.61 -16.28
CA GLN A 15 -20.71 22.70 -17.68
C GLN A 15 -21.60 21.76 -18.47
N ALA A 16 -22.19 22.29 -19.54
CA ALA A 16 -23.29 21.68 -20.27
C ALA A 16 -22.88 20.36 -20.95
N GLY A 17 -23.14 19.23 -20.29
CA GLY A 17 -23.27 17.92 -20.92
C GLY A 17 -24.74 17.65 -21.25
N SER A 18 -25.03 17.03 -22.40
CA SER A 18 -26.39 16.70 -22.81
C SER A 18 -26.97 15.58 -21.95
N ALA A 19 -27.96 15.91 -21.10
CA ALA A 19 -28.69 14.93 -20.30
C ALA A 19 -29.47 13.95 -21.21
N HIS A 20 -29.42 12.66 -20.89
CA HIS A 20 -30.29 11.65 -21.48
C HIS A 20 -31.73 11.77 -20.93
N PRO A 21 -32.76 11.45 -21.74
CA PRO A 21 -34.15 11.58 -21.31
C PRO A 21 -34.51 10.55 -20.24
N PRO A 22 -35.31 10.92 -19.22
CA PRO A 22 -35.73 9.99 -18.17
C PRO A 22 -36.69 8.92 -18.72
N ALA A 23 -36.47 7.68 -18.29
CA ALA A 23 -37.34 6.56 -18.61
C ALA A 23 -38.71 6.67 -17.90
N ALA A 24 -39.76 6.16 -18.56
CA ALA A 24 -41.14 6.25 -18.09
C ALA A 24 -41.38 5.48 -16.78
N ALA A 25 -42.22 6.07 -15.91
CA ALA A 25 -42.54 5.58 -14.59
C ALA A 25 -43.26 4.21 -14.60
N ALA A 26 -42.68 3.21 -13.93
CA ALA A 26 -43.32 1.93 -13.62
C ALA A 26 -43.96 1.93 -12.23
N SER A 27 -44.91 1.02 -12.01
CA SER A 27 -45.85 0.97 -10.87
C SER A 27 -45.21 0.80 -9.49
N ARG A 28 -45.89 1.33 -8.46
CA ARG A 28 -45.51 1.37 -7.03
C ARG A 28 -45.25 -0.01 -6.42
N SER A 29 -43.99 -0.43 -6.45
CA SER A 29 -43.38 -1.34 -5.47
C SER A 29 -43.13 -0.57 -4.16
N PRO A 30 -42.91 -1.25 -3.01
CA PRO A 30 -42.40 -0.59 -1.81
C PRO A 30 -41.18 0.27 -2.18
N LEU A 31 -41.12 1.49 -1.64
CA LEU A 31 -40.07 2.48 -1.90
C LEU A 31 -38.75 1.97 -1.31
N SER A 32 -38.01 1.17 -2.08
CA SER A 32 -36.66 0.73 -1.74
C SER A 32 -35.63 1.74 -2.25
N LEU A 33 -34.59 1.98 -1.46
CA LEU A 33 -33.40 2.73 -1.91
C LEU A 33 -32.39 1.88 -2.67
N THR A 34 -32.53 0.55 -2.64
CA THR A 34 -31.60 -0.37 -3.30
C THR A 34 -31.51 -0.07 -4.79
N GLY A 35 -30.29 0.09 -5.30
CA GLY A 35 -29.97 0.38 -6.71
C GLY A 35 -28.98 1.51 -6.91
N ALA A 36 -28.76 1.88 -8.17
CA ALA A 36 -27.86 2.94 -8.58
C ALA A 36 -28.55 4.32 -8.63
N TRP A 37 -27.82 5.35 -8.24
CA TRP A 37 -28.28 6.73 -8.16
C TRP A 37 -27.19 7.69 -8.68
N GLU A 38 -27.61 8.72 -9.40
CA GLU A 38 -26.71 9.71 -10.01
C GLU A 38 -27.21 11.12 -9.73
N LEU A 39 -26.30 12.09 -9.66
CA LEU A 39 -26.69 13.49 -9.56
C LEU A 39 -27.40 13.93 -10.85
N PHE A 40 -28.66 14.38 -10.71
CA PHE A 40 -29.52 14.69 -11.85
C PHE A 40 -28.97 15.79 -12.77
N SER A 41 -28.23 16.75 -12.22
CA SER A 41 -27.72 17.91 -12.98
C SER A 41 -26.39 17.66 -13.69
N ALA A 42 -25.61 16.66 -13.27
CA ALA A 42 -24.26 16.41 -13.78
C ALA A 42 -23.81 14.98 -13.44
N PRO A 43 -24.32 13.94 -14.13
CA PRO A 43 -23.94 12.57 -13.85
C PRO A 43 -22.49 12.34 -14.27
N ARG A 44 -21.59 12.19 -13.30
CA ARG A 44 -20.16 11.87 -13.49
C ARG A 44 -19.68 10.71 -12.61
N GLU A 45 -20.48 10.37 -11.60
CA GLU A 45 -20.21 9.39 -10.56
C GLU A 45 -21.54 8.70 -10.26
N GLN A 46 -21.48 7.50 -9.67
CA GLN A 46 -22.68 6.72 -9.36
C GLN A 46 -22.64 6.22 -7.92
N LEU A 47 -23.66 6.60 -7.14
CA LEU A 47 -23.89 6.09 -5.80
C LEU A 47 -24.73 4.82 -5.91
N ILE A 48 -24.18 3.68 -5.52
CA ILE A 48 -24.89 2.40 -5.52
C ILE A 48 -25.26 2.08 -4.08
N LEU A 49 -26.55 1.91 -3.79
CA LEU A 49 -27.07 1.68 -2.44
C LEU A 49 -27.67 0.28 -2.30
N TYR A 50 -27.51 -0.30 -1.11
CA TYR A 50 -28.26 -1.45 -0.64
C TYR A 50 -28.96 -1.10 0.68
N GLN A 51 -30.27 -1.34 0.74
CA GLN A 51 -31.06 -1.12 1.95
C GLN A 51 -31.16 -2.42 2.78
N ARG A 52 -30.65 -2.37 4.01
CA ARG A 52 -30.71 -3.46 4.98
C ARG A 52 -32.09 -3.63 5.59
N ALA A 53 -32.34 -4.76 6.25
CA ALA A 53 -33.65 -5.09 6.83
C ALA A 53 -34.12 -4.09 7.89
N ASP A 54 -33.21 -3.43 8.58
CA ASP A 54 -33.47 -2.45 9.64
C ASP A 54 -33.56 -1.00 9.15
N GLY A 55 -33.40 -0.76 7.84
CA GLY A 55 -33.43 0.56 7.22
C GLY A 55 -32.08 1.29 7.19
N ARG A 56 -30.99 0.70 7.71
CA ARG A 56 -29.64 1.21 7.41
C ARG A 56 -29.29 0.99 5.94
N LEU A 57 -28.38 1.82 5.44
CA LEU A 57 -27.92 1.78 4.05
C LEU A 57 -26.45 1.46 4.01
N LEU A 58 -26.08 0.54 3.11
CA LEU A 58 -24.73 0.38 2.62
C LEU A 58 -24.62 1.07 1.26
N GLY A 59 -23.43 1.55 0.91
CA GLY A 59 -23.23 2.14 -0.40
C GLY A 59 -21.80 2.24 -0.86
N HIS A 60 -21.64 2.29 -2.18
CA HIS A 60 -20.37 2.46 -2.88
C HIS A 60 -20.44 3.69 -3.80
N MET A 61 -19.37 4.48 -3.80
CA MET A 61 -19.22 5.64 -4.68
C MET A 61 -18.39 5.27 -5.90
N ALA A 62 -19.04 4.72 -6.92
CA ALA A 62 -18.36 4.36 -8.16
C ALA A 62 -17.88 5.63 -8.87
N GLY A 63 -16.62 5.62 -9.30
CA GLY A 63 -15.96 6.77 -9.93
C GLY A 63 -15.23 7.70 -8.96
N SER A 64 -15.34 7.50 -7.65
CA SER A 64 -14.89 8.47 -6.64
C SER A 64 -13.96 7.83 -5.60
N PRO A 65 -12.69 7.55 -5.95
CA PRO A 65 -11.81 6.71 -5.12
C PRO A 65 -11.45 7.32 -3.75
N GLY A 66 -11.69 8.63 -3.55
CA GLY A 66 -11.48 9.33 -2.28
C GLY A 66 -12.75 9.58 -1.47
N LEU A 67 -13.94 9.16 -1.94
CA LEU A 67 -15.22 9.41 -1.29
C LEU A 67 -15.89 8.10 -0.86
N ILE A 68 -16.35 8.04 0.39
CA ILE A 68 -16.87 6.84 1.03
C ILE A 68 -18.24 7.18 1.64
N LEU A 69 -19.22 6.28 1.52
CA LEU A 69 -20.44 6.36 2.32
C LEU A 69 -20.19 5.71 3.68
N SER A 70 -20.01 6.52 4.73
CA SER A 70 -19.65 6.04 6.07
C SER A 70 -20.86 5.55 6.88
N ALA A 71 -22.04 6.10 6.59
CA ALA A 71 -23.32 5.62 7.12
C ALA A 71 -24.49 6.09 6.25
N GLY A 72 -25.64 5.45 6.41
CA GLY A 72 -26.88 5.93 5.81
C GLY A 72 -28.11 5.27 6.41
N SER A 73 -29.26 5.93 6.26
CA SER A 73 -30.53 5.41 6.77
C SER A 73 -31.73 5.88 5.94
N LEU A 74 -32.77 5.04 5.94
CA LEU A 74 -34.11 5.35 5.44
C LEU A 74 -35.13 5.19 6.57
N PHE A 75 -35.74 6.31 6.97
CA PHE A 75 -36.88 6.30 7.91
C PHE A 75 -38.13 6.86 7.24
N GLY A 76 -39.08 5.99 6.92
CA GLY A 76 -40.23 6.35 6.09
C GLY A 76 -39.77 6.75 4.68
N SER A 77 -39.90 8.02 4.32
CA SER A 77 -39.34 8.59 3.08
C SER A 77 -38.10 9.45 3.32
N SER A 78 -37.70 9.66 4.57
CA SER A 78 -36.54 10.49 4.93
C SER A 78 -35.25 9.70 4.71
N VAL A 79 -34.32 10.27 3.97
CA VAL A 79 -33.02 9.68 3.65
C VAL A 79 -31.93 10.52 4.30
N THR A 80 -31.03 9.88 5.03
CA THR A 80 -29.77 10.49 5.48
C THR A 80 -28.61 9.66 4.94
N LEU A 81 -27.62 10.34 4.36
CA LEU A 81 -26.38 9.73 3.87
C LEU A 81 -25.21 10.53 4.46
N ASP A 82 -24.37 9.86 5.23
CA ASP A 82 -23.17 10.43 5.82
C ASP A 82 -21.99 10.00 4.97
N PHE A 83 -21.24 10.98 4.46
CA PHE A 83 -20.07 10.71 3.64
C PHE A 83 -18.80 10.93 4.48
N ALA A 84 -17.76 10.17 4.20
CA ALA A 84 -16.40 10.39 4.67
C ALA A 84 -15.46 10.45 3.47
N GLY A 85 -14.31 11.11 3.58
CA GLY A 85 -13.38 11.21 2.48
C GLY A 85 -11.94 11.20 2.94
N LEU A 86 -11.07 10.75 2.05
CA LEU A 86 -9.64 10.97 2.13
C LEU A 86 -9.24 11.71 0.87
N ASP A 87 -8.44 12.76 1.00
CA ASP A 87 -7.66 13.30 -0.10
C ASP A 87 -6.17 13.08 0.16
N GLY A 88 -5.33 13.46 -0.79
CA GLY A 88 -3.88 13.44 -0.60
C GLY A 88 -3.39 14.28 0.58
N GLY A 89 -4.21 15.15 1.17
CA GLY A 89 -3.89 15.88 2.40
C GLY A 89 -4.35 15.16 3.68
N GLY A 90 -5.00 14.01 3.57
CA GLY A 90 -5.54 13.23 4.69
C GLY A 90 -7.06 13.19 4.72
N ALA A 91 -7.63 12.93 5.90
CA ALA A 91 -9.08 12.82 6.04
C ALA A 91 -9.78 14.17 5.87
N PHE A 92 -10.88 14.17 5.11
CA PHE A 92 -11.81 15.28 5.03
C PHE A 92 -13.25 14.78 5.24
N ASP A 93 -14.10 15.66 5.77
CA ASP A 93 -15.52 15.38 5.94
C ASP A 93 -16.29 15.97 4.75
N PRO A 94 -16.69 15.14 3.76
CA PRO A 94 -17.52 15.56 2.63
C PRO A 94 -18.94 15.97 3.05
N GLY A 95 -19.39 15.66 4.27
CA GLY A 95 -20.65 16.14 4.82
C GLY A 95 -21.80 15.17 4.75
N VAL A 96 -22.98 15.70 5.07
CA VAL A 96 -24.21 14.92 5.26
C VAL A 96 -25.27 15.34 4.26
N PHE A 97 -25.85 14.37 3.55
CA PHE A 97 -27.03 14.59 2.73
C PHE A 97 -28.30 14.22 3.49
N HIS A 98 -29.25 15.15 3.53
CA HIS A 98 -30.61 14.93 4.01
C HIS A 98 -31.60 15.12 2.87
N GLY A 99 -32.40 14.10 2.59
CA GLY A 99 -33.35 14.14 1.49
C GLY A 99 -34.64 13.39 1.74
N THR A 100 -35.53 13.47 0.76
CA THR A 100 -36.79 12.75 0.74
C THR A 100 -36.88 11.92 -0.54
N LEU A 101 -37.13 10.62 -0.38
CA LEU A 101 -37.36 9.69 -1.48
C LEU A 101 -38.76 9.89 -2.06
N TYR A 102 -38.82 10.20 -3.35
CA TYR A 102 -40.04 10.36 -4.14
C TYR A 102 -39.93 9.57 -5.45
N GLY A 103 -40.42 8.33 -5.44
CA GLY A 103 -40.37 7.46 -6.61
C GLY A 103 -38.94 7.14 -7.04
N ALA A 104 -38.53 7.66 -8.21
CA ALA A 104 -37.19 7.48 -8.76
C ALA A 104 -36.23 8.65 -8.45
N LEU A 105 -36.60 9.55 -7.53
CA LEU A 105 -35.81 10.71 -7.14
C LEU A 105 -35.60 10.75 -5.63
N ILE A 106 -34.44 11.25 -5.20
CA ILE A 106 -34.18 11.67 -3.82
C ILE A 106 -33.85 13.15 -3.88
N SER A 107 -34.75 13.99 -3.36
CA SER A 107 -34.57 15.45 -3.37
C SER A 107 -34.18 15.90 -1.97
N GLY A 108 -33.11 16.68 -1.85
CA GLY A 108 -32.59 17.06 -0.55
C GLY A 108 -31.52 18.14 -0.61
N THR A 109 -30.75 18.20 0.47
CA THR A 109 -29.59 19.08 0.61
C THR A 109 -28.39 18.31 1.13
N ILE A 110 -27.22 18.58 0.58
CA ILE A 110 -25.93 18.17 1.14
C ILE A 110 -25.31 19.34 1.90
N ASP A 111 -24.82 19.11 3.11
CA ASP A 111 -24.10 20.10 3.90
C ASP A 111 -22.71 19.58 4.26
N SER A 112 -21.70 20.20 3.66
CA SER A 112 -20.28 19.93 3.91
C SER A 112 -19.64 20.94 4.87
N GLY A 113 -20.44 21.61 5.69
CA GLY A 113 -20.01 22.67 6.61
C GLY A 113 -19.91 24.07 5.98
N ALA A 114 -20.08 24.19 4.66
CA ALA A 114 -20.20 25.47 3.94
C ALA A 114 -21.65 25.97 3.83
N GLY A 115 -22.59 25.21 4.39
CA GLY A 115 -24.02 25.44 4.34
C GLY A 115 -24.73 24.52 3.35
N PRO A 116 -26.04 24.29 3.52
CA PRO A 116 -26.79 23.33 2.73
C PRO A 116 -26.88 23.71 1.24
N GLN A 117 -26.50 22.79 0.36
CA GLN A 117 -26.63 22.90 -1.09
C GLN A 117 -27.70 21.94 -1.60
N ALA A 118 -28.60 22.41 -2.44
CA ALA A 118 -29.66 21.55 -3.00
C ALA A 118 -29.06 20.49 -3.94
N ALA A 119 -29.47 19.25 -3.75
CA ALA A 119 -29.06 18.12 -4.58
C ALA A 119 -30.26 17.22 -4.88
N ILE A 120 -30.32 16.71 -6.11
CA ILE A 120 -31.33 15.75 -6.54
C ILE A 120 -30.59 14.54 -7.11
N LEU A 121 -30.78 13.40 -6.45
CA LEU A 121 -30.30 12.11 -6.95
C LEU A 121 -31.43 11.47 -7.75
N ALA A 122 -31.14 11.02 -8.97
CA ALA A 122 -32.06 10.27 -9.80
C ALA A 122 -31.61 8.83 -9.91
N ARG A 123 -32.57 7.91 -9.88
CA ARG A 123 -32.29 6.48 -10.06
C ARG A 123 -31.74 6.24 -11.46
N SER A 124 -30.57 5.62 -11.52
CA SER A 124 -29.91 5.26 -12.77
C SER A 124 -30.14 3.80 -13.11
N TYR A 125 -30.22 3.54 -14.41
CA TYR A 125 -30.23 2.20 -15.00
C TYR A 125 -29.09 2.03 -16.00
N ALA A 126 -28.15 2.98 -16.04
CA ALA A 126 -26.99 2.88 -16.90
C ALA A 126 -26.08 1.78 -16.36
N PRO A 127 -25.78 0.72 -17.14
CA PRO A 127 -24.76 -0.24 -16.77
C PRO A 127 -23.41 0.46 -16.91
N LEU A 128 -22.79 0.80 -15.79
CA LEU A 128 -21.46 1.39 -15.77
C LEU A 128 -20.43 0.31 -15.42
N VAL A 129 -19.25 0.46 -16.01
CA VAL A 129 -18.04 -0.26 -15.62
C VAL A 129 -17.11 0.74 -14.96
N GLU A 130 -16.63 0.39 -13.78
CA GLU A 130 -15.61 1.13 -13.06
C GLU A 130 -14.26 0.45 -13.28
N GLU A 131 -13.30 1.20 -13.84
CA GLU A 131 -11.90 0.80 -13.94
C GLU A 131 -11.09 1.52 -12.87
N LEU A 132 -10.32 0.76 -12.09
CA LEU A 132 -9.49 1.30 -11.01
C LEU A 132 -8.02 1.29 -11.44
N TRP A 133 -7.36 2.42 -11.28
CA TRP A 133 -5.98 2.66 -11.73
C TRP A 133 -5.12 3.24 -10.61
N LEU A 134 -3.84 2.85 -10.59
CA LEU A 134 -2.77 3.52 -9.83
C LEU A 134 -1.90 4.24 -10.86
N ILE A 135 -1.68 5.53 -10.67
CA ILE A 135 -0.82 6.37 -11.52
C ILE A 135 0.29 6.92 -10.64
N ALA A 136 1.54 6.73 -11.03
CA ALA A 136 2.72 7.19 -10.30
C ALA A 136 3.60 8.10 -11.17
N GLU A 137 4.17 9.13 -10.56
CA GLU A 137 5.21 9.97 -11.14
C GLU A 137 6.50 9.14 -11.25
N ALA A 138 7.08 9.09 -12.45
CA ALA A 138 8.10 8.10 -12.76
C ALA A 138 9.44 8.32 -12.03
N ASN A 139 9.71 9.52 -11.51
CA ASN A 139 11.00 9.87 -10.90
C ASN A 139 10.93 9.91 -9.37
N SER A 140 9.82 10.35 -8.82
CA SER A 140 9.60 10.63 -7.40
C SER A 140 8.76 9.56 -6.71
N GLY A 141 8.11 8.68 -7.48
CA GLY A 141 7.28 7.60 -6.95
C GLY A 141 5.94 8.08 -6.37
N LEU A 142 5.68 9.39 -6.35
CA LEU A 142 4.42 9.95 -5.86
C LEU A 142 3.26 9.40 -6.68
N SER A 143 2.24 8.90 -6.01
CA SER A 143 1.16 8.13 -6.63
C SER A 143 -0.21 8.71 -6.33
N LEU A 144 -1.17 8.32 -7.17
CA LEU A 144 -2.58 8.60 -7.01
C LEU A 144 -3.43 7.42 -7.48
N HIS A 145 -4.60 7.28 -6.88
CA HIS A 145 -5.64 6.40 -7.37
C HIS A 145 -6.58 7.17 -8.30
N ALA A 146 -6.90 6.60 -9.45
CA ALA A 146 -7.90 7.11 -10.38
C ALA A 146 -8.99 6.06 -10.60
N SER A 147 -10.24 6.50 -10.61
CA SER A 147 -11.38 5.67 -11.00
C SER A 147 -12.02 6.23 -12.25
N ARG A 148 -12.14 5.40 -13.29
CA ARG A 148 -12.72 5.76 -14.58
C ARG A 148 -14.03 4.99 -14.76
N LEU A 149 -15.12 5.73 -14.89
CA LEU A 149 -16.41 5.16 -15.25
C LEU A 149 -16.60 5.16 -16.76
N THR A 150 -17.06 4.03 -17.29
CA THR A 150 -17.42 3.90 -18.69
C THR A 150 -18.84 3.37 -18.86
N SER A 151 -19.50 3.80 -19.93
CA SER A 151 -20.76 3.22 -20.40
C SER A 151 -20.58 2.79 -21.84
N ALA A 152 -20.74 1.49 -22.11
CA ALA A 152 -20.46 0.90 -23.41
C ALA A 152 -19.06 1.26 -23.97
N GLY A 153 -18.05 1.35 -23.09
CA GLY A 153 -16.67 1.71 -23.41
C GLY A 153 -16.38 3.20 -23.61
N ALA A 154 -17.41 4.05 -23.64
CA ALA A 154 -17.24 5.51 -23.67
C ALA A 154 -17.05 6.05 -22.25
N PHE A 155 -16.17 7.06 -22.10
CA PHE A 155 -15.97 7.75 -20.82
C PHE A 155 -17.27 8.40 -20.35
N PHE A 156 -17.68 8.08 -19.13
CA PHE A 156 -18.86 8.63 -18.47
C PHE A 156 -18.45 9.70 -17.45
N GLY A 157 -17.39 9.42 -16.67
CA GLY A 157 -16.89 10.30 -15.64
C GLY A 157 -15.87 9.60 -14.76
N GLY A 158 -15.50 10.21 -13.64
CA GLY A 158 -14.53 9.66 -12.71
C GLY A 158 -13.80 10.74 -11.93
N ALA A 159 -12.93 10.30 -11.03
CA ALA A 159 -12.17 11.15 -10.13
C ALA A 159 -10.83 10.50 -9.77
N PHE A 160 -9.99 11.27 -9.11
CA PHE A 160 -8.69 10.83 -8.62
C PHE A 160 -8.41 11.36 -7.22
N VAL A 161 -7.52 10.67 -6.50
CA VAL A 161 -7.05 11.04 -5.16
C VAL A 161 -5.58 10.68 -4.99
N GLY A 162 -4.79 11.61 -4.45
CA GLY A 162 -3.37 11.38 -4.14
C GLY A 162 -3.19 10.37 -3.00
N GLU A 163 -2.14 9.56 -3.05
CA GLU A 163 -1.81 8.58 -2.00
C GLU A 163 -1.02 9.26 -0.89
N GLY A 164 -1.73 9.77 0.13
CA GLY A 164 -1.12 10.38 1.32
C GLY A 164 -0.43 11.74 1.11
N GLN A 165 -0.42 12.26 -0.12
CA GLN A 165 0.19 13.56 -0.44
C GLN A 165 -0.48 14.29 -1.61
N CYS A 166 -0.17 15.58 -1.76
CA CYS A 166 -0.74 16.46 -2.79
C CYS A 166 0.24 16.86 -3.91
N ASP A 167 1.48 16.37 -3.88
CA ASP A 167 2.60 16.94 -4.64
C ASP A 167 2.70 16.46 -6.09
N PHE A 168 2.04 15.36 -6.47
CA PHE A 168 2.10 14.84 -7.84
C PHE A 168 1.31 15.69 -8.83
N ILE A 169 0.00 15.81 -8.58
CA ILE A 169 -0.87 16.76 -9.27
C ILE A 169 -1.67 17.59 -8.26
N ALA A 170 -2.58 16.97 -7.53
CA ALA A 170 -3.35 17.62 -6.48
C ALA A 170 -3.73 16.59 -5.43
N CYS A 171 -4.21 17.04 -4.26
CA CYS A 171 -4.73 16.15 -3.23
C CYS A 171 -5.86 15.25 -3.78
N GLY A 172 -6.68 15.78 -4.68
CA GLY A 172 -7.71 15.03 -5.39
C GLY A 172 -8.45 15.91 -6.38
N GLY A 173 -9.32 15.30 -7.18
CA GLY A 173 -10.10 16.03 -8.18
C GLY A 173 -10.90 15.11 -9.10
N THR A 174 -11.45 15.70 -10.14
CA THR A 174 -12.28 15.02 -11.14
C THR A 174 -11.49 14.68 -12.40
N LEU A 175 -11.88 13.60 -13.07
CA LEU A 175 -11.50 13.29 -14.45
C LEU A 175 -12.54 13.96 -15.35
N THR A 176 -12.10 14.90 -16.18
CA THR A 176 -13.01 15.62 -17.10
C THR A 176 -13.07 14.99 -18.47
N ASP A 177 -12.03 14.24 -18.86
CA ASP A 177 -12.02 13.38 -20.05
C ASP A 177 -11.05 12.22 -19.85
N TRP A 178 -11.36 11.07 -20.44
CA TRP A 178 -10.42 9.97 -20.64
C TRP A 178 -10.70 9.27 -21.97
N SER A 179 -10.07 9.79 -23.02
CA SER A 179 -10.22 9.33 -24.39
C SER A 179 -9.15 8.30 -24.77
N LEU A 180 -9.57 7.30 -25.55
CA LEU A 180 -8.72 6.21 -26.04
C LEU A 180 -8.69 6.24 -27.58
N SER A 181 -7.50 6.12 -28.15
CA SER A 181 -7.29 6.00 -29.60
C SER A 181 -6.23 4.94 -29.87
N GLY A 182 -6.68 3.72 -30.19
CA GLY A 182 -5.78 2.56 -30.22
C GLY A 182 -5.18 2.31 -28.82
N ALA A 183 -3.85 2.22 -28.74
CA ALA A 183 -3.13 2.10 -27.48
C ALA A 183 -2.90 3.45 -26.77
N THR A 184 -3.24 4.59 -27.40
CA THR A 184 -2.98 5.91 -26.82
C THR A 184 -4.10 6.33 -25.87
N HIS A 185 -3.72 6.77 -24.67
CA HIS A 185 -4.62 7.33 -23.66
C HIS A 185 -4.38 8.84 -23.56
N SER A 186 -5.46 9.60 -23.45
CA SER A 186 -5.45 11.02 -23.11
C SER A 186 -6.40 11.25 -21.94
N ILE A 187 -5.85 11.70 -20.81
CA ILE A 187 -6.60 11.92 -19.56
C ILE A 187 -6.54 13.39 -19.22
N THR A 188 -7.68 14.00 -18.93
CA THR A 188 -7.77 15.39 -18.46
C THR A 188 -8.29 15.41 -17.04
N THR A 189 -7.62 16.15 -16.16
CA THR A 189 -7.96 16.27 -14.74
C THR A 189 -8.30 17.72 -14.39
N ALA A 190 -9.14 17.88 -13.37
CA ALA A 190 -9.44 19.18 -12.78
C ALA A 190 -9.61 19.03 -11.26
N SER A 191 -8.89 19.85 -10.48
CA SER A 191 -9.07 19.97 -9.03
C SER A 191 -9.71 21.31 -8.67
N GLY A 192 -10.56 21.29 -7.65
CA GLY A 192 -11.09 22.49 -7.02
C GLY A 192 -10.14 23.00 -5.93
N GLY A 193 -10.72 23.66 -4.93
CA GLY A 193 -10.01 24.06 -3.71
C GLY A 193 -9.71 25.56 -3.63
N SER A 194 -8.92 25.92 -2.63
CA SER A 194 -8.19 27.19 -2.57
C SER A 194 -7.13 27.29 -3.67
N CYS A 195 -6.72 26.15 -4.23
CA CYS A 195 -5.74 26.02 -5.30
C CYS A 195 -6.27 25.18 -6.47
N PRO A 196 -7.20 25.72 -7.28
CA PRO A 196 -7.66 25.06 -8.48
C PRO A 196 -6.50 24.72 -9.42
N SER A 197 -6.55 23.52 -9.99
CA SER A 197 -5.56 23.05 -10.95
C SER A 197 -6.20 22.26 -12.07
N GLY A 198 -5.54 22.21 -13.21
CA GLY A 198 -5.92 21.40 -14.36
C GLY A 198 -4.70 20.69 -14.91
N GLY A 199 -4.85 19.41 -15.25
CA GLY A 199 -3.77 18.58 -15.76
C GLY A 199 -4.17 17.77 -16.98
N THR A 200 -3.17 17.41 -17.78
CA THR A 200 -3.33 16.48 -18.89
C THR A 200 -2.25 15.42 -18.85
N PHE A 201 -2.65 14.16 -19.05
CA PHE A 201 -1.77 13.01 -19.20
C PHE A 201 -1.92 12.47 -20.61
N SER A 202 -0.80 12.21 -21.28
CA SER A 202 -0.78 11.54 -22.58
C SER A 202 0.21 10.39 -22.53
N GLY A 203 -0.26 9.18 -22.82
CA GLY A 203 0.55 7.97 -22.74
C GLY A 203 0.12 6.89 -23.72
N THR A 204 0.93 5.83 -23.78
CA THR A 204 0.64 4.63 -24.59
C THR A 204 0.59 3.41 -23.68
N PHE A 205 -0.48 2.64 -23.80
CA PHE A 205 -0.65 1.37 -23.11
C PHE A 205 0.04 0.24 -23.88
N ASP A 206 1.00 -0.42 -23.25
CA ASP A 206 1.60 -1.64 -23.77
C ASP A 206 0.85 -2.87 -23.24
N SER A 207 0.18 -3.59 -24.14
CA SER A 207 -0.57 -4.80 -23.79
C SER A 207 0.32 -5.96 -23.30
N THR A 208 1.62 -5.91 -23.57
CA THR A 208 2.58 -6.95 -23.16
C THR A 208 2.92 -6.81 -21.69
N SER A 209 3.34 -5.61 -21.28
CA SER A 209 3.61 -5.28 -19.87
C SER A 209 2.35 -4.94 -19.07
N ARG A 210 1.22 -4.68 -19.75
CA ARG A 210 -0.06 -4.18 -19.19
C ARG A 210 0.13 -2.89 -18.40
N GLN A 211 0.95 -2.00 -18.96
CA GLN A 211 1.35 -0.76 -18.34
C GLN A 211 1.07 0.41 -19.28
N LEU A 212 0.53 1.49 -18.72
CA LEU A 212 0.39 2.77 -19.41
C LEU A 212 1.55 3.68 -19.00
N GLU A 213 2.27 4.20 -19.97
CA GLU A 213 3.38 5.12 -19.70
C GLU A 213 3.34 6.35 -20.60
N GLY A 214 3.79 7.50 -20.08
CA GLY A 214 3.63 8.75 -20.81
C GLY A 214 4.20 9.98 -20.12
N SER A 215 3.72 11.13 -20.56
CA SER A 215 4.03 12.43 -19.98
C SER A 215 2.78 13.09 -19.44
N TYR A 216 2.94 13.90 -18.40
CA TYR A 216 1.89 14.74 -17.86
C TYR A 216 2.35 16.19 -17.76
N ASN A 217 1.39 17.09 -17.74
CA ASN A 217 1.57 18.50 -17.46
C ASN A 217 0.38 18.98 -16.62
N GLN A 218 0.66 19.89 -15.69
CA GLN A 218 -0.32 20.44 -14.79
C GLN A 218 -0.09 21.93 -14.63
N SER A 219 -1.19 22.67 -14.65
CA SER A 219 -1.24 24.08 -14.29
C SER A 219 -1.99 24.28 -12.98
N SER A 220 -1.45 25.11 -12.09
CA SER A 220 -2.03 25.43 -10.78
C SER A 220 -2.10 26.94 -10.59
N THR A 221 -3.16 27.45 -9.94
CA THR A 221 -3.25 28.89 -9.63
C THR A 221 -2.42 29.30 -8.43
N CYS A 222 -1.88 28.35 -7.66
CA CYS A 222 -1.16 28.59 -6.40
C CYS A 222 0.35 28.31 -6.49
N GLY A 223 0.82 27.77 -7.60
CA GLY A 223 2.20 27.31 -7.74
C GLY A 223 2.65 27.35 -9.20
N PRO A 224 3.92 27.01 -9.46
CA PRO A 224 4.41 26.85 -10.82
C PRO A 224 3.72 25.68 -11.51
N ASP A 225 3.66 25.74 -12.84
CA ASP A 225 3.26 24.60 -13.66
C ASP A 225 4.29 23.46 -13.47
N VAL A 226 3.79 22.23 -13.39
CA VAL A 226 4.60 21.02 -13.19
C VAL A 226 4.41 20.11 -14.38
N ALA A 227 5.46 19.44 -14.83
CA ALA A 227 5.39 18.47 -15.90
C ALA A 227 6.43 17.37 -15.69
N GLY A 228 6.14 16.17 -16.15
CA GLY A 228 7.01 15.04 -15.94
C GLY A 228 6.57 13.80 -16.70
N ARG A 229 7.11 12.66 -16.24
CA ARG A 229 6.80 11.33 -16.76
C ARG A 229 5.91 10.60 -15.77
N PHE A 230 5.04 9.73 -16.26
CA PHE A 230 4.22 8.90 -15.40
C PHE A 230 4.20 7.45 -15.89
N LEU A 231 3.90 6.57 -14.95
CA LEU A 231 3.60 5.16 -15.15
C LEU A 231 2.23 4.90 -14.52
N ALA A 232 1.43 4.02 -15.12
CA ALA A 232 0.13 3.67 -14.60
C ALA A 232 -0.18 2.19 -14.86
N GLY A 233 -0.84 1.58 -13.89
CA GLY A 233 -1.31 0.20 -13.96
C GLY A 233 -2.76 0.09 -13.51
N LYS A 234 -3.55 -0.71 -14.22
CA LYS A 234 -4.91 -1.05 -13.82
C LYS A 234 -4.86 -2.06 -12.66
N LEU A 235 -5.66 -1.84 -11.62
CA LEU A 235 -5.80 -2.75 -10.48
C LEU A 235 -6.85 -3.84 -10.78
N GLY A 236 -7.91 -3.46 -11.49
CA GLY A 236 -9.03 -4.32 -11.84
C GLY A 236 -10.27 -3.50 -12.21
N ILE A 237 -11.40 -4.20 -12.36
CA ILE A 237 -12.67 -3.60 -12.73
C ILE A 237 -13.82 -4.09 -11.84
N THR A 238 -14.91 -3.32 -11.81
CA THR A 238 -16.22 -3.77 -11.33
C THR A 238 -17.34 -3.18 -12.18
N THR A 239 -18.54 -3.75 -12.09
CA THR A 239 -19.74 -3.23 -12.76
C THR A 239 -20.77 -2.78 -11.72
N SER A 240 -21.66 -1.85 -12.08
CA SER A 240 -22.73 -1.41 -11.16
C SER A 240 -23.58 -2.56 -10.62
N VAL A 241 -23.79 -3.60 -11.45
CA VAL A 241 -24.56 -4.79 -11.06
C VAL A 241 -23.78 -5.63 -10.06
N ALA A 242 -22.53 -5.96 -10.37
CA ALA A 242 -21.68 -6.75 -9.47
C ALA A 242 -21.44 -6.02 -8.14
N THR A 243 -21.26 -4.69 -8.17
CA THR A 243 -21.18 -3.87 -6.96
C THR A 243 -22.44 -3.98 -6.13
N LEU A 244 -23.63 -3.93 -6.73
CA LEU A 244 -24.89 -4.10 -5.99
C LEU A 244 -24.99 -5.48 -5.33
N GLU A 245 -24.63 -6.55 -6.04
CA GLU A 245 -24.63 -7.92 -5.49
C GLU A 245 -23.61 -8.08 -4.34
N VAL A 246 -22.47 -7.40 -4.41
CA VAL A 246 -21.48 -7.37 -3.31
C VAL A 246 -22.04 -6.59 -2.11
N LEU A 247 -22.73 -5.46 -2.32
CA LEU A 247 -23.38 -4.74 -1.22
C LEU A 247 -24.50 -5.57 -0.58
N GLU A 248 -25.23 -6.36 -1.36
CA GLU A 248 -26.23 -7.31 -0.87
C GLU A 248 -25.57 -8.39 0.01
N LEU A 249 -24.48 -9.01 -0.44
CA LEU A 249 -23.66 -9.93 0.36
C LEU A 249 -23.26 -9.31 1.72
N LEU A 250 -22.73 -8.09 1.71
CA LEU A 250 -22.28 -7.43 2.94
C LEU A 250 -23.45 -7.06 3.87
N GLY A 251 -24.57 -6.64 3.31
CA GLY A 251 -25.79 -6.32 4.05
C GLY A 251 -26.37 -7.56 4.72
N ASP A 252 -26.55 -8.63 3.96
CA ASP A 252 -27.10 -9.89 4.43
C ASP A 252 -26.17 -10.57 5.46
N PHE A 253 -24.85 -10.42 5.31
CA PHE A 253 -23.90 -10.88 6.30
C PHE A 253 -24.05 -10.10 7.63
N CYS A 254 -24.12 -8.77 7.57
CA CYS A 254 -24.37 -7.96 8.77
C CYS A 254 -25.72 -8.29 9.41
N ASP A 255 -26.79 -8.40 8.63
CA ASP A 255 -28.13 -8.72 9.11
C ASP A 255 -28.18 -10.12 9.75
N ALA A 256 -27.45 -11.10 9.21
CA ALA A 256 -27.35 -12.43 9.79
C ALA A 256 -26.56 -12.45 11.12
N LEU A 257 -25.51 -11.63 11.26
CA LEU A 257 -24.77 -11.48 12.53
C LEU A 257 -25.65 -10.86 13.62
N GLU A 258 -26.41 -9.82 13.28
CA GLU A 258 -27.29 -9.11 14.22
C GLU A 258 -28.53 -9.90 14.59
N ALA A 259 -29.03 -10.75 13.68
CA ALA A 259 -30.06 -11.73 13.96
C ALA A 259 -29.53 -12.94 14.75
N GLU A 260 -28.24 -12.95 15.11
CA GLU A 260 -27.56 -14.04 15.81
C GLU A 260 -27.76 -15.40 15.11
N SER A 261 -27.81 -15.36 13.78
CA SER A 261 -28.18 -16.50 12.97
C SER A 261 -26.96 -17.38 12.68
N THR A 262 -27.12 -18.68 12.91
CA THR A 262 -26.14 -19.69 12.47
C THR A 262 -25.90 -19.70 10.95
N SER A 263 -26.79 -19.07 10.17
CA SER A 263 -26.58 -18.87 8.74
C SER A 263 -25.56 -17.79 8.38
N ALA A 264 -25.08 -16.99 9.35
CA ALA A 264 -24.07 -15.94 9.07
C ALA A 264 -22.83 -16.52 8.37
N VAL A 265 -22.40 -17.73 8.74
CA VAL A 265 -21.26 -18.43 8.12
C VAL A 265 -21.52 -18.91 6.67
N ASN A 266 -22.74 -18.80 6.14
CA ASN A 266 -23.05 -19.10 4.75
C ASN A 266 -22.61 -17.97 3.79
N HIS A 267 -22.30 -16.79 4.32
CA HIS A 267 -21.70 -15.71 3.52
C HIS A 267 -20.19 -15.88 3.34
N LEU A 268 -19.59 -16.86 4.02
CA LEU A 268 -18.23 -17.34 3.75
C LEU A 268 -18.29 -18.52 2.78
N HIS A 269 -17.38 -18.56 1.82
CA HIS A 269 -17.24 -19.65 0.84
C HIS A 269 -17.15 -21.01 1.53
N SER A 270 -17.77 -22.07 0.99
CA SER A 270 -17.78 -23.38 1.65
C SER A 270 -16.39 -23.97 1.93
N ALA A 271 -15.43 -23.66 1.05
CA ALA A 271 -14.00 -23.97 1.19
C ALA A 271 -13.15 -22.81 1.76
N TYR A 272 -13.75 -21.89 2.53
CA TYR A 272 -13.02 -20.77 3.12
C TYR A 272 -11.84 -21.28 3.96
N LEU A 273 -10.68 -20.73 3.65
CA LEU A 273 -9.41 -20.95 4.33
C LEU A 273 -8.59 -19.66 4.22
N HIS A 274 -8.21 -19.07 5.34
CA HIS A 274 -7.28 -17.93 5.39
C HIS A 274 -6.25 -18.19 6.48
N ASP A 275 -4.98 -18.35 6.08
CA ASP A 275 -3.84 -18.60 6.98
C ASP A 275 -4.12 -19.66 8.07
N GLY A 276 -4.78 -20.75 7.67
CA GLY A 276 -5.16 -21.85 8.56
C GLY A 276 -6.51 -21.68 9.27
N MET A 277 -7.09 -20.47 9.30
CA MET A 277 -8.45 -20.24 9.79
C MET A 277 -9.47 -20.73 8.76
N THR A 278 -10.29 -21.69 9.16
CA THR A 278 -11.30 -22.32 8.30
C THR A 278 -12.68 -21.68 8.48
N ARG A 279 -13.60 -22.00 7.57
CA ARG A 279 -15.03 -21.70 7.73
C ARG A 279 -15.60 -22.20 9.06
N THR A 280 -15.16 -23.37 9.51
CA THR A 280 -15.62 -23.96 10.78
C THR A 280 -15.13 -23.17 11.98
N ASP A 281 -13.93 -22.60 11.93
CA ASP A 281 -13.41 -21.76 13.01
C ASP A 281 -14.22 -20.46 13.13
N TRP A 282 -14.60 -19.85 12.00
CA TRP A 282 -15.54 -18.73 11.99
C TRP A 282 -16.91 -19.10 12.56
N ALA A 283 -17.46 -20.27 12.19
CA ALA A 283 -18.72 -20.75 12.75
C ALA A 283 -18.66 -20.87 14.29
N LEU A 284 -17.56 -21.39 14.82
CA LEU A 284 -17.33 -21.49 16.27
C LEU A 284 -17.20 -20.12 16.92
N ARG A 285 -16.50 -19.17 16.27
CA ARG A 285 -16.36 -17.79 16.74
C ARG A 285 -17.72 -17.10 16.81
N PHE A 286 -18.53 -17.19 15.76
CA PHE A 286 -19.89 -16.64 15.73
C PHE A 286 -20.77 -17.27 16.80
N ALA A 287 -20.75 -18.60 16.96
CA ALA A 287 -21.50 -19.27 18.01
C ALA A 287 -21.09 -18.80 19.42
N GLY A 288 -19.79 -18.56 19.63
CA GLY A 288 -19.27 -17.95 20.85
C GLY A 288 -19.90 -16.57 21.11
N TRP A 289 -19.94 -15.71 20.09
CA TRP A 289 -20.60 -14.41 20.18
C TRP A 289 -22.10 -14.55 20.50
N PHE A 290 -22.85 -15.35 19.73
CA PHE A 290 -24.30 -15.51 19.93
C PHE A 290 -24.66 -16.09 21.30
N SER A 291 -23.75 -16.81 21.94
CA SER A 291 -23.95 -17.34 23.30
C SER A 291 -23.48 -16.42 24.43
N GLY A 292 -22.71 -15.37 24.10
CA GLY A 292 -22.05 -14.49 25.07
C GLY A 292 -22.65 -13.08 25.17
N TYR A 293 -23.44 -12.66 24.17
CA TYR A 293 -23.98 -11.31 24.04
C TYR A 293 -25.51 -11.32 23.92
N ASP A 294 -26.17 -10.33 24.54
CA ASP A 294 -27.63 -10.12 24.48
C ASP A 294 -28.06 -9.40 23.20
N SER A 295 -27.12 -8.69 22.56
CA SER A 295 -27.33 -8.06 21.27
C SER A 295 -26.00 -7.87 20.55
N ILE A 296 -26.04 -7.98 19.22
CA ILE A 296 -24.92 -7.74 18.32
C ILE A 296 -25.30 -6.62 17.34
N THR A 297 -24.34 -5.77 17.00
CA THR A 297 -24.47 -4.76 15.94
C THR A 297 -23.28 -4.89 15.00
N ALA A 298 -23.55 -4.94 13.69
CA ALA A 298 -22.55 -5.03 12.64
C ALA A 298 -22.67 -3.82 11.71
N ASN A 299 -21.56 -3.13 11.47
CA ASN A 299 -21.47 -1.99 10.57
C ASN A 299 -20.39 -2.22 9.52
N ALA A 300 -20.80 -2.24 8.24
CA ALA A 300 -19.91 -2.40 7.10
C ALA A 300 -19.76 -1.08 6.34
N ILE A 301 -18.52 -0.73 5.99
CA ILE A 301 -18.19 0.48 5.22
C ILE A 301 -17.30 0.06 4.04
N PRO A 302 -17.88 -0.27 2.88
CA PRO A 302 -17.11 -0.57 1.68
C PRO A 302 -16.48 0.71 1.11
N ARG A 303 -15.24 0.60 0.61
CA ARG A 303 -14.46 1.71 0.05
C ARG A 303 -14.11 1.47 -1.41
N ARG A 304 -13.69 0.25 -1.73
CA ARG A 304 -13.33 -0.16 -3.09
C ARG A 304 -13.81 -1.58 -3.35
N ILE A 305 -14.28 -1.84 -4.56
CA ILE A 305 -14.79 -3.15 -4.96
C ILE A 305 -14.17 -3.48 -6.32
N ILE A 306 -13.49 -4.62 -6.39
CA ILE A 306 -12.94 -5.19 -7.62
C ILE A 306 -13.58 -6.57 -7.78
N THR A 307 -14.28 -6.81 -8.88
CA THR A 307 -15.00 -8.08 -9.10
C THR A 307 -14.44 -8.88 -10.27
N ALA A 308 -13.57 -8.29 -11.11
CA ALA A 308 -12.93 -8.97 -12.21
C ALA A 308 -11.59 -8.35 -12.63
N ASP A 309 -10.79 -9.15 -13.32
CA ASP A 309 -9.66 -8.73 -14.15
C ASP A 309 -10.07 -8.92 -15.62
N ASP A 310 -9.97 -7.88 -16.42
CA ASP A 310 -10.29 -7.91 -17.86
C ASP A 310 -9.10 -8.34 -18.74
N GLY A 311 -8.00 -8.76 -18.12
CA GLY A 311 -6.76 -9.16 -18.78
C GLY A 311 -5.78 -8.00 -18.96
N GLU A 312 -6.14 -6.79 -18.55
CA GLU A 312 -5.32 -5.59 -18.63
C GLU A 312 -4.78 -5.13 -17.27
N SER A 313 -5.09 -5.83 -16.17
CA SER A 313 -4.50 -5.51 -14.86
C SER A 313 -2.99 -5.68 -14.87
N TYR A 314 -2.28 -4.69 -14.32
CA TYR A 314 -0.84 -4.69 -14.25
C TYR A 314 -0.37 -5.81 -13.29
N PRO A 315 0.56 -6.70 -13.67
CA PRO A 315 0.87 -7.90 -12.89
C PRO A 315 1.28 -7.65 -11.43
N LEU A 316 1.91 -6.51 -11.10
CA LEU A 316 2.29 -6.18 -9.72
C LEU A 316 1.14 -5.59 -8.88
N LEU A 317 0.03 -5.22 -9.53
CA LEU A 317 -1.17 -4.66 -8.88
C LEU A 317 -2.38 -5.60 -8.98
N ALA A 318 -2.33 -6.58 -9.88
CA ALA A 318 -3.41 -7.52 -10.12
C ALA A 318 -3.67 -8.35 -8.85
N THR A 319 -4.95 -8.42 -8.47
CA THR A 319 -5.42 -9.23 -7.36
C THR A 319 -6.71 -9.94 -7.76
N PRO A 320 -7.05 -11.08 -7.11
CA PRO A 320 -8.37 -11.67 -7.27
C PRO A 320 -9.48 -10.67 -6.95
N PRO A 321 -10.73 -10.98 -7.32
CA PRO A 321 -11.89 -10.25 -6.86
C PRO A 321 -11.82 -10.00 -5.35
N ARG A 322 -12.01 -8.75 -4.94
CA ARG A 322 -11.84 -8.31 -3.56
C ARG A 322 -12.61 -7.05 -3.23
N ILE A 323 -12.72 -6.78 -1.94
CA ILE A 323 -13.26 -5.56 -1.37
C ILE A 323 -12.26 -4.94 -0.41
N ASP A 324 -12.06 -3.63 -0.53
CA ASP A 324 -11.40 -2.83 0.50
C ASP A 324 -12.52 -2.19 1.35
N TRP A 325 -12.64 -2.55 2.63
CA TRP A 325 -13.76 -2.17 3.49
C TRP A 325 -13.41 -2.16 4.98
N GLN A 326 -14.34 -1.71 5.82
CA GLN A 326 -14.27 -1.87 7.27
C GLN A 326 -15.51 -2.63 7.76
N LEU A 327 -15.32 -3.58 8.67
CA LEU A 327 -16.39 -4.24 9.42
C LEU A 327 -16.16 -4.07 10.91
N LEU A 328 -17.05 -3.31 11.55
CA LEU A 328 -17.10 -3.18 13.01
C LEU A 328 -18.27 -4.02 13.54
N VAL A 329 -17.96 -5.00 14.38
CA VAL A 329 -18.94 -5.80 15.13
C VAL A 329 -18.79 -5.49 16.61
N THR A 330 -19.88 -5.06 17.23
CA THR A 330 -19.96 -4.83 18.68
C THR A 330 -21.06 -5.68 19.30
N GLY A 331 -20.93 -5.98 20.59
CA GLY A 331 -21.96 -6.71 21.33
C GLY A 331 -22.10 -6.25 22.78
N VAL A 332 -23.32 -6.34 23.32
CA VAL A 332 -23.60 -6.08 24.74
C VAL A 332 -23.56 -7.40 25.52
N PRO A 333 -22.65 -7.59 26.50
CA PRO A 333 -22.52 -8.88 27.18
C PRO A 333 -23.81 -9.29 27.92
N ILE A 334 -24.11 -10.60 27.97
CA ILE A 334 -25.27 -11.15 28.71
C ILE A 334 -25.23 -10.80 30.20
N ALA A 335 -24.03 -10.61 30.76
CA ALA A 335 -23.87 -10.18 32.14
C ALA A 335 -24.32 -8.71 32.38
N GLY A 336 -24.72 -7.99 31.33
CA GLY A 336 -24.91 -6.56 31.29
C GLY A 336 -23.58 -5.80 31.18
N GLY A 337 -23.64 -4.55 30.74
CA GLY A 337 -22.46 -3.70 30.60
C GLY A 337 -22.55 -2.74 29.41
N ALA A 338 -21.43 -2.08 29.12
CA ALA A 338 -21.28 -1.35 27.87
C ALA A 338 -21.05 -2.33 26.70
N ALA A 339 -21.38 -1.90 25.48
CA ALA A 339 -21.02 -2.66 24.29
C ALA A 339 -19.49 -2.76 24.16
N GLU A 340 -18.99 -3.93 23.75
CA GLU A 340 -17.59 -4.17 23.46
C GLU A 340 -17.35 -4.57 22.00
N VAL A 341 -16.11 -4.41 21.53
CA VAL A 341 -15.71 -4.72 20.16
C VAL A 341 -15.40 -6.20 20.04
N LEU A 342 -16.16 -6.91 19.21
CA LEU A 342 -15.98 -8.34 18.92
C LEU A 342 -15.05 -8.56 17.71
N LEU A 343 -15.10 -7.61 16.77
CA LEU A 343 -14.28 -7.53 15.57
C LEU A 343 -14.22 -6.07 15.10
N ASP A 344 -13.01 -5.55 14.86
CA ASP A 344 -12.79 -4.30 14.12
C ASP A 344 -11.85 -4.63 12.96
N TYR A 345 -12.45 -5.11 11.87
CA TYR A 345 -11.74 -5.51 10.66
C TYR A 345 -11.59 -4.31 9.73
N LYS A 346 -10.38 -4.07 9.22
CA LYS A 346 -10.07 -2.99 8.28
C LYS A 346 -9.19 -3.54 7.17
N SER A 347 -9.66 -3.51 5.93
CA SER A 347 -8.84 -3.87 4.78
C SER A 347 -7.62 -2.96 4.65
N GLY A 348 -6.56 -3.49 4.05
CA GLY A 348 -5.32 -2.75 3.79
C GLY A 348 -4.28 -2.83 4.91
N THR A 349 -4.56 -3.52 6.02
CA THR A 349 -3.49 -4.01 6.90
C THR A 349 -2.83 -5.22 6.26
N LEU A 350 -1.50 -5.17 6.12
CA LEU A 350 -0.71 -6.23 5.48
C LEU A 350 -1.01 -7.58 6.12
N PHE A 351 -1.39 -8.57 5.30
CA PHE A 351 -1.71 -9.95 5.69
C PHE A 351 -2.96 -10.14 6.57
N GLU A 352 -3.70 -9.08 6.90
CA GLU A 352 -5.01 -9.17 7.56
C GLU A 352 -6.15 -9.15 6.54
N ASP A 353 -5.97 -9.81 5.39
CA ASP A 353 -6.92 -9.83 4.25
C ASP A 353 -8.05 -10.88 4.40
N SER A 354 -8.30 -11.34 5.63
CA SER A 354 -9.16 -12.50 5.92
C SER A 354 -10.59 -12.37 5.42
N LEU A 355 -11.09 -11.16 5.20
CA LEU A 355 -12.43 -10.90 4.69
C LEU A 355 -12.41 -10.00 3.44
N ASP A 356 -11.27 -9.87 2.75
CA ASP A 356 -11.14 -9.03 1.56
C ASP A 356 -11.53 -9.76 0.29
N PHE A 357 -11.17 -11.05 0.16
CA PHE A 357 -11.37 -11.76 -1.10
C PHE A 357 -12.84 -12.11 -1.34
N LEU A 358 -13.24 -12.02 -2.61
CA LEU A 358 -14.54 -12.42 -3.10
C LEU A 358 -14.40 -13.72 -3.91
N GLY A 359 -15.34 -14.64 -3.69
CA GLY A 359 -15.53 -15.84 -4.49
C GLY A 359 -16.96 -15.92 -5.01
N ASN A 360 -17.21 -16.90 -5.89
CA ASN A 360 -18.57 -17.20 -6.36
C ASN A 360 -18.96 -18.62 -5.93
N GLU A 361 -20.11 -18.76 -5.27
CA GLU A 361 -20.67 -20.06 -4.89
C GLU A 361 -22.16 -20.09 -5.27
N GLY A 362 -22.54 -21.06 -6.10
CA GLY A 362 -23.94 -21.21 -6.52
C GLY A 362 -24.50 -20.03 -7.32
N GLY A 363 -23.65 -19.20 -7.93
CA GLY A 363 -24.05 -17.99 -8.66
C GLY A 363 -24.17 -16.74 -7.79
N ALA A 364 -23.86 -16.81 -6.50
CA ALA A 364 -23.82 -15.66 -5.60
C ALA A 364 -22.39 -15.32 -5.19
N TRP A 365 -22.14 -14.05 -4.86
CA TRP A 365 -20.89 -13.64 -4.23
C TRP A 365 -20.82 -14.16 -2.80
N VAL A 366 -19.63 -14.57 -2.38
CA VAL A 366 -19.30 -14.96 -1.01
C VAL A 366 -17.93 -14.43 -0.63
N ILE A 367 -17.68 -14.25 0.66
CA ILE A 367 -16.34 -13.91 1.16
C ILE A 367 -15.47 -15.16 1.11
N ALA A 368 -14.34 -15.07 0.41
CA ALA A 368 -13.34 -16.11 0.31
C ALA A 368 -12.15 -15.80 1.24
N GLY A 369 -11.40 -16.83 1.60
CA GLY A 369 -10.10 -16.66 2.24
C GLY A 369 -8.98 -16.62 1.19
N ASN A 370 -7.74 -16.46 1.63
CA ASN A 370 -6.57 -16.45 0.73
C ASN A 370 -6.15 -17.86 0.25
N PHE A 371 -6.88 -18.90 0.67
CA PHE A 371 -6.66 -20.33 0.42
C PHE A 371 -5.32 -20.88 0.96
N GLN A 372 -4.72 -20.20 1.92
CA GLN A 372 -3.44 -20.59 2.51
C GLN A 372 -3.64 -21.31 3.84
N SER A 373 -2.86 -22.37 4.07
CA SER A 373 -2.88 -23.12 5.32
C SER A 373 -2.13 -22.46 6.47
N GLY A 374 -1.43 -21.35 6.20
CA GLY A 374 -0.70 -20.58 7.21
C GLY A 374 -0.18 -19.24 6.67
N PRO A 375 0.29 -18.37 7.58
CA PRO A 375 0.86 -17.08 7.22
C PRO A 375 1.97 -17.16 6.18
N LEU A 376 2.24 -16.05 5.48
CA LEU A 376 3.39 -15.97 4.59
C LEU A 376 4.67 -16.27 5.38
N ALA A 377 5.48 -17.18 4.85
CA ALA A 377 6.77 -17.52 5.40
C ALA A 377 7.77 -17.63 4.25
N LEU A 378 8.89 -16.93 4.39
CA LEU A 378 9.95 -16.86 3.38
C LEU A 378 11.22 -17.54 3.89
N GLY A 379 11.70 -18.54 3.17
CA GLY A 379 13.10 -18.93 3.21
C GLY A 379 14.00 -17.82 2.66
N MET A 380 15.30 -17.91 2.94
CA MET A 380 16.28 -17.09 2.25
C MET A 380 16.49 -17.63 0.82
N PRO A 381 16.65 -16.77 -0.20
CA PRO A 381 16.83 -17.20 -1.59
C PRO A 381 18.26 -17.73 -1.87
N ILE A 382 19.01 -18.07 -0.83
CA ILE A 382 20.39 -18.52 -0.84
C ILE A 382 20.55 -19.69 0.12
N ALA A 383 21.37 -20.68 -0.26
CA ALA A 383 21.72 -21.78 0.64
C ALA A 383 22.72 -21.34 1.72
N ALA A 384 22.70 -22.02 2.86
CA ALA A 384 23.68 -21.80 3.91
C ALA A 384 25.11 -22.05 3.39
N GLY A 385 25.97 -21.04 3.48
CA GLY A 385 27.36 -21.10 3.03
C GLY A 385 27.61 -20.67 1.59
N ASP A 386 26.58 -20.31 0.83
CA ASP A 386 26.71 -19.82 -0.55
C ASP A 386 26.90 -18.30 -0.65
N SER A 387 26.91 -17.57 0.46
CA SER A 387 27.17 -16.14 0.47
C SER A 387 28.62 -15.80 0.18
N ASP A 388 28.82 -14.74 -0.62
CA ASP A 388 30.08 -14.00 -0.61
C ASP A 388 29.97 -12.91 0.46
N LEU A 389 31.09 -12.56 1.11
CA LEU A 389 31.16 -11.50 2.13
C LEU A 389 32.28 -10.52 1.75
N LEU A 390 32.41 -10.22 0.45
CA LEU A 390 33.54 -9.45 -0.08
C LEU A 390 33.27 -7.96 -0.02
N VAL A 391 32.03 -7.56 -0.27
CA VAL A 391 31.63 -6.15 -0.23
C VAL A 391 30.78 -5.94 1.01
N PHE A 392 29.50 -6.31 0.97
CA PHE A 392 28.61 -6.05 2.11
C PHE A 392 27.97 -7.31 2.70
N GLY A 393 28.00 -8.44 1.99
CA GLY A 393 27.31 -9.67 2.39
C GLY A 393 25.78 -9.57 2.28
N LEU A 394 25.18 -8.67 3.07
CA LEU A 394 23.76 -8.31 3.01
C LEU A 394 23.58 -6.79 3.10
N TRP A 395 22.86 -6.20 2.17
CA TRP A 395 22.47 -4.79 2.22
C TRP A 395 20.96 -4.70 2.49
N PRO A 396 20.55 -4.04 3.60
CA PRO A 396 19.23 -4.25 4.18
C PRO A 396 18.12 -3.45 3.50
N PHE A 397 16.89 -3.73 3.91
CA PHE A 397 15.71 -2.99 3.50
C PHE A 397 15.70 -1.58 4.10
N GLY A 398 15.21 -0.62 3.32
CA GLY A 398 14.94 0.76 3.73
C GLY A 398 16.17 1.65 3.85
N VAL A 399 17.39 1.15 3.59
CA VAL A 399 18.59 2.01 3.61
C VAL A 399 18.58 2.99 2.46
N HIS A 400 18.87 4.26 2.76
CA HIS A 400 18.90 5.34 1.79
C HIS A 400 20.30 5.56 1.22
N GLY A 401 20.67 4.84 0.17
CA GLY A 401 22.01 4.93 -0.42
C GLY A 401 22.10 4.12 -1.71
N GLY A 402 23.30 4.02 -2.30
CA GLY A 402 23.53 3.14 -3.45
C GLY A 402 22.63 3.36 -4.67
N GLY A 403 22.04 4.54 -4.84
CA GLY A 403 21.08 4.85 -5.91
C GLY A 403 19.60 4.78 -5.50
N HIS A 404 19.31 4.51 -4.23
CA HIS A 404 17.98 4.48 -3.63
C HIS A 404 17.79 5.62 -2.61
N PRO A 405 17.73 6.89 -3.06
CA PRO A 405 17.48 8.01 -2.15
C PRO A 405 16.11 7.97 -1.46
N GLU A 406 15.19 7.12 -1.95
CA GLU A 406 13.88 6.80 -1.40
C GLU A 406 13.90 5.67 -0.36
N GLY A 407 15.02 4.96 -0.20
CA GLY A 407 15.13 3.77 0.63
C GLY A 407 15.10 2.48 -0.19
N HIS A 408 16.02 1.57 0.11
CA HIS A 408 16.20 0.32 -0.64
C HIS A 408 14.96 -0.61 -0.53
N PRO A 409 14.28 -0.96 -1.64
CA PRO A 409 12.95 -1.60 -1.60
C PRO A 409 12.96 -3.13 -1.40
N GLY A 410 14.05 -3.67 -0.86
CA GLY A 410 14.26 -5.10 -0.66
C GLY A 410 15.54 -5.37 0.12
N ILE A 411 16.07 -6.58 0.02
CA ILE A 411 17.41 -6.91 0.54
C ILE A 411 18.31 -7.38 -0.58
N ASP A 412 19.57 -6.95 -0.54
CA ASP A 412 20.57 -7.28 -1.53
C ASP A 412 21.51 -8.31 -0.91
N ILE A 413 21.59 -9.48 -1.53
CA ILE A 413 22.34 -10.62 -0.99
C ILE A 413 23.53 -10.88 -1.90
N GLU A 414 24.72 -10.98 -1.33
CA GLU A 414 25.96 -11.25 -2.06
C GLU A 414 26.23 -12.77 -2.13
N TYR A 415 26.47 -13.28 -3.35
CA TYR A 415 26.58 -14.71 -3.65
C TYR A 415 27.98 -15.11 -4.12
N LYS A 416 28.42 -16.32 -3.75
CA LYS A 416 29.59 -16.96 -4.37
C LYS A 416 29.36 -17.24 -5.84
N ALA A 417 30.46 -17.36 -6.58
CA ALA A 417 30.43 -17.77 -7.97
C ALA A 417 29.76 -19.15 -8.15
N GLY A 418 28.73 -19.21 -8.99
CA GLY A 418 28.02 -20.45 -9.31
C GLY A 418 26.97 -20.87 -8.27
N ALA A 419 26.72 -20.07 -7.24
CA ALA A 419 25.63 -20.31 -6.29
C ALA A 419 24.27 -20.21 -7.00
N GLN A 420 23.30 -20.97 -6.49
CA GLN A 420 21.92 -20.95 -6.98
C GLN A 420 21.11 -19.86 -6.27
N VAL A 421 20.17 -19.28 -7.00
CA VAL A 421 19.10 -18.47 -6.43
C VAL A 421 17.90 -19.38 -6.24
N LEU A 422 17.45 -19.48 -5.00
CA LEU A 422 16.37 -20.39 -4.59
C LEU A 422 15.06 -19.61 -4.46
N ALA A 423 13.94 -20.28 -4.74
CA ALA A 423 12.63 -19.76 -4.41
C ALA A 423 12.52 -19.60 -2.89
N ALA A 424 12.24 -18.39 -2.42
CA ALA A 424 12.01 -18.06 -1.03
C ALA A 424 10.72 -18.67 -0.47
N CYS A 425 9.76 -19.03 -1.32
CA CYS A 425 8.52 -19.69 -0.91
C CYS A 425 7.91 -20.45 -2.08
N ASP A 426 6.85 -21.21 -1.79
CA ASP A 426 5.98 -21.79 -2.81
C ASP A 426 5.27 -20.69 -3.60
N GLY A 427 5.07 -20.88 -4.91
CA GLY A 427 4.33 -19.92 -5.73
C GLY A 427 4.38 -20.20 -7.22
N GLU A 428 3.72 -19.35 -8.01
CA GLU A 428 3.76 -19.39 -9.48
C GLU A 428 4.67 -18.29 -10.02
N VAL A 429 5.56 -18.64 -10.95
CA VAL A 429 6.38 -17.67 -11.68
C VAL A 429 5.50 -16.97 -12.71
N THR A 430 5.22 -15.68 -12.52
CA THR A 430 4.30 -14.91 -13.37
C THR A 430 5.02 -14.01 -14.37
N SER A 431 6.30 -13.71 -14.15
CA SER A 431 7.11 -12.95 -15.10
C SER A 431 8.57 -13.40 -15.06
N ILE A 432 9.19 -13.42 -16.25
CA ILE A 432 10.63 -13.54 -16.45
C ILE A 432 11.00 -12.53 -17.53
N ALA A 433 11.80 -11.53 -17.19
CA ALA A 433 12.18 -10.46 -18.10
C ALA A 433 13.68 -10.15 -18.01
N PRO A 434 14.32 -9.67 -19.09
CA PRO A 434 15.64 -9.08 -18.97
C PRO A 434 15.59 -7.87 -18.05
N ASN A 435 16.58 -7.75 -17.16
CA ASN A 435 16.66 -6.60 -16.27
C ASN A 435 16.91 -5.31 -17.08
N SER A 436 16.15 -4.26 -16.78
CA SER A 436 16.18 -2.98 -17.50
C SER A 436 17.43 -2.15 -17.22
N HIS A 437 18.08 -2.35 -16.07
CA HIS A 437 19.22 -1.55 -15.60
C HIS A 437 20.57 -2.24 -15.80
N PHE A 438 20.60 -3.57 -15.79
CA PHE A 438 21.81 -4.39 -15.83
C PHE A 438 21.75 -5.41 -16.96
N SER A 439 22.36 -5.06 -18.09
CA SER A 439 22.40 -5.90 -19.29
C SER A 439 22.92 -7.31 -19.00
N GLY A 440 22.18 -8.32 -19.46
CA GLY A 440 22.51 -9.73 -19.28
C GLY A 440 22.06 -10.34 -17.94
N ARG A 441 21.37 -9.57 -17.10
CA ARG A 441 20.67 -10.06 -15.90
C ARG A 441 19.17 -10.22 -16.16
N TRP A 442 18.50 -10.91 -15.24
CA TRP A 442 17.08 -11.25 -15.34
C TRP A 442 16.32 -10.88 -14.06
N ASP A 443 15.07 -10.53 -14.26
CA ASP A 443 14.07 -10.29 -13.22
C ASP A 443 13.09 -11.46 -13.26
N VAL A 444 12.87 -12.06 -12.10
CA VAL A 444 11.88 -13.14 -11.93
C VAL A 444 10.86 -12.68 -10.90
N ILE A 445 9.58 -12.78 -11.26
CA ILE A 445 8.46 -12.45 -10.39
C ILE A 445 7.75 -13.74 -10.01
N LEU A 446 7.66 -13.99 -8.71
CA LEU A 446 6.95 -15.11 -8.10
C LEU A 446 5.73 -14.58 -7.35
N VAL A 447 4.56 -15.16 -7.58
CA VAL A 447 3.33 -14.86 -6.85
C VAL A 447 3.02 -16.04 -5.94
N PRO A 448 3.36 -15.97 -4.63
CA PRO A 448 3.04 -17.03 -3.68
C PRO A 448 1.55 -17.11 -3.33
N ARG A 449 0.90 -15.95 -3.35
CA ARG A 449 -0.52 -15.80 -3.04
C ARG A 449 -1.06 -14.50 -3.65
N PRO A 450 -2.37 -14.40 -3.88
CA PRO A 450 -3.06 -13.16 -4.25
C PRO A 450 -2.50 -11.88 -3.63
N GLY A 451 -2.13 -10.89 -4.46
CA GLY A 451 -1.69 -9.56 -4.00
C GLY A 451 -0.30 -9.51 -3.35
N ILE A 452 0.39 -10.63 -3.24
CA ILE A 452 1.76 -10.72 -2.75
C ILE A 452 2.69 -11.10 -3.91
N VAL A 453 3.80 -10.38 -4.02
CA VAL A 453 4.83 -10.63 -5.03
C VAL A 453 6.18 -10.76 -4.35
N VAL A 454 6.93 -11.80 -4.72
CA VAL A 454 8.35 -11.94 -4.41
C VAL A 454 9.15 -11.69 -5.70
N GLN A 455 9.96 -10.65 -5.69
CA GLN A 455 10.79 -10.22 -6.81
C GLN A 455 12.23 -10.68 -6.57
N TYR A 456 12.81 -11.32 -7.59
CA TYR A 456 14.23 -11.63 -7.66
C TYR A 456 14.83 -10.81 -8.79
N ASP A 457 15.53 -9.74 -8.45
CA ASP A 457 16.19 -8.87 -9.41
C ASP A 457 17.68 -9.22 -9.53
N HIS A 458 18.29 -8.83 -10.64
CA HIS A 458 19.71 -8.97 -10.91
C HIS A 458 20.18 -10.43 -10.97
N MET A 459 19.27 -11.37 -11.22
CA MET A 459 19.64 -12.77 -11.36
C MET A 459 20.53 -12.98 -12.59
N GLY A 460 21.37 -14.02 -12.52
CA GLY A 460 21.97 -14.61 -13.70
C GLY A 460 20.93 -15.34 -14.57
N ALA A 461 21.38 -16.32 -15.36
CA ALA A 461 20.46 -17.11 -16.16
C ALA A 461 19.44 -17.86 -15.29
N THR A 462 18.20 -17.95 -15.77
CA THR A 462 17.16 -18.78 -15.16
C THR A 462 17.50 -20.27 -15.28
N ALA A 463 17.03 -21.07 -14.33
CA ALA A 463 17.26 -22.51 -14.31
C ALA A 463 16.47 -23.20 -15.44
N ALA A 464 17.01 -24.30 -15.95
CA ALA A 464 16.36 -25.08 -16.99
C ALA A 464 15.00 -25.62 -16.48
N GLY A 465 13.93 -25.32 -17.23
CA GLY A 465 12.57 -25.73 -16.87
C GLY A 465 11.78 -24.70 -16.06
N ILE A 466 12.41 -23.59 -15.66
CA ILE A 466 11.69 -22.43 -15.10
C ILE A 466 11.21 -21.55 -16.26
N ALA A 467 9.90 -21.40 -16.36
CA ALA A 467 9.20 -20.55 -17.32
C ALA A 467 8.02 -19.84 -16.64
N VAL A 468 7.47 -18.79 -17.27
CA VAL A 468 6.20 -18.20 -16.84
C VAL A 468 5.11 -19.29 -16.79
N GLY A 469 4.37 -19.36 -15.68
CA GLY A 469 3.40 -20.40 -15.33
C GLY A 469 3.98 -21.57 -14.54
N SER A 470 5.28 -21.58 -14.24
CA SER A 470 5.88 -22.65 -13.42
C SER A 470 5.46 -22.49 -11.96
N VAL A 471 4.88 -23.54 -11.38
CA VAL A 471 4.67 -23.64 -9.92
C VAL A 471 5.95 -24.20 -9.30
N VAL A 472 6.51 -23.47 -8.35
CA VAL A 472 7.74 -23.82 -7.63
C VAL A 472 7.45 -23.99 -6.15
N VAL A 473 8.35 -24.69 -5.47
CA VAL A 473 8.33 -24.86 -4.01
C VAL A 473 9.52 -24.14 -3.37
N GLU A 474 9.40 -23.77 -2.09
CA GLU A 474 10.51 -23.19 -1.31
C GLU A 474 11.80 -24.02 -1.47
N GLY A 475 12.92 -23.34 -1.71
CA GLY A 475 14.23 -23.97 -1.90
C GLY A 475 14.48 -24.52 -3.29
N GLN A 476 13.50 -24.51 -4.21
CA GLN A 476 13.72 -24.88 -5.61
C GLN A 476 14.60 -23.85 -6.31
N ALA A 477 15.59 -24.29 -7.08
CA ALA A 477 16.44 -23.39 -7.85
C ALA A 477 15.64 -22.66 -8.95
N LEU A 478 15.62 -21.34 -8.89
CA LEU A 478 15.04 -20.46 -9.92
C LEU A 478 16.07 -20.09 -10.99
N GLY A 479 17.34 -20.07 -10.62
CA GLY A 479 18.44 -19.69 -11.50
C GLY A 479 19.76 -19.63 -10.76
N TRP A 480 20.64 -18.77 -11.24
CA TRP A 480 22.01 -18.66 -10.75
C TRP A 480 22.35 -17.23 -10.35
N ALA A 481 23.29 -17.08 -9.43
CA ALA A 481 23.90 -15.79 -9.15
C ALA A 481 24.48 -15.17 -10.45
N PRO A 482 24.42 -13.83 -10.63
CA PRO A 482 24.90 -13.19 -11.84
C PRO A 482 26.42 -13.29 -11.98
N ALA A 483 26.93 -12.92 -13.16
CA ALA A 483 28.34 -12.60 -13.31
C ALA A 483 28.68 -11.36 -12.44
N PRO A 484 29.90 -11.29 -11.86
CA PRO A 484 30.26 -10.20 -10.96
C PRO A 484 30.32 -8.87 -11.72
N SER A 485 29.66 -7.83 -11.20
CA SER A 485 29.83 -6.46 -11.67
C SER A 485 29.32 -5.46 -10.62
N PRO A 486 30.16 -4.98 -9.67
CA PRO A 486 31.52 -5.45 -9.32
C PRO A 486 31.53 -6.74 -8.47
N HIS A 487 30.39 -7.10 -7.87
CA HIS A 487 30.17 -8.32 -7.08
C HIS A 487 28.88 -9.01 -7.57
N ARG A 488 28.50 -10.16 -6.97
CA ARG A 488 27.37 -10.97 -7.41
C ARG A 488 26.20 -10.79 -6.46
N THR A 489 25.31 -9.87 -6.80
CA THR A 489 24.17 -9.53 -5.96
C THR A 489 22.89 -9.99 -6.62
N VAL A 490 21.98 -10.53 -5.80
CA VAL A 490 20.58 -10.69 -6.17
C VAL A 490 19.77 -9.91 -5.16
N HIS A 491 18.88 -9.08 -5.68
CA HIS A 491 17.92 -8.32 -4.89
C HIS A 491 16.70 -9.20 -4.64
N LEU A 492 16.30 -9.32 -3.38
CA LEU A 492 15.05 -9.92 -2.97
C LEU A 492 14.09 -8.81 -2.52
N GLY A 493 13.07 -8.55 -3.35
CA GLY A 493 11.97 -7.66 -3.01
C GLY A 493 10.75 -8.45 -2.56
N LEU A 494 10.05 -7.96 -1.53
CA LEU A 494 8.71 -8.41 -1.17
C LEU A 494 7.76 -7.23 -1.36
N ARG A 495 6.67 -7.46 -2.08
CA ARG A 495 5.65 -6.44 -2.32
C ARG A 495 4.27 -6.95 -1.95
N ALA A 496 3.50 -6.09 -1.32
CA ALA A 496 2.09 -6.32 -1.01
C ALA A 496 1.27 -5.18 -1.58
N ALA A 497 0.29 -5.50 -2.43
CA ALA A 497 -0.51 -4.52 -3.17
C ALA A 497 0.34 -3.47 -3.93
N GLY A 498 1.51 -3.87 -4.43
CA GLY A 498 2.46 -3.02 -5.15
C GLY A 498 3.48 -2.29 -4.27
N GLN A 499 3.23 -2.14 -2.96
CA GLN A 499 4.13 -1.44 -2.04
C GLN A 499 5.27 -2.34 -1.56
N PRO A 500 6.52 -1.85 -1.54
CA PRO A 500 7.65 -2.61 -1.00
C PRO A 500 7.53 -2.73 0.53
N ILE A 501 7.73 -3.95 1.03
CA ILE A 501 7.74 -4.26 2.46
C ILE A 501 8.99 -5.09 2.77
N SER A 502 9.45 -5.07 4.03
CA SER A 502 10.66 -5.79 4.39
C SER A 502 10.44 -7.30 4.26
N PRO A 503 11.26 -8.02 3.45
CA PRO A 503 11.20 -9.48 3.42
C PRO A 503 11.61 -10.12 4.75
N VAL A 504 12.41 -9.41 5.56
CA VAL A 504 12.98 -9.90 6.83
C VAL A 504 11.87 -10.18 7.86
N ASP A 505 10.81 -9.37 7.86
CA ASP A 505 9.70 -9.48 8.81
C ASP A 505 8.85 -10.74 8.57
N TYR A 506 9.01 -11.40 7.41
CA TYR A 506 8.25 -12.58 6.98
C TYR A 506 9.12 -13.82 6.81
N LEU A 507 10.34 -13.82 7.35
CA LEU A 507 11.21 -14.98 7.25
C LEU A 507 10.63 -16.17 8.05
N SER A 508 10.65 -17.34 7.42
CA SER A 508 10.43 -18.61 8.10
C SER A 508 11.52 -18.83 9.16
N PRO A 509 11.32 -19.72 10.17
CA PRO A 509 12.35 -20.02 11.15
C PRO A 509 13.68 -20.47 10.53
N SER A 510 13.65 -21.21 9.42
CA SER A 510 14.85 -21.58 8.66
C SER A 510 15.45 -20.40 7.92
N GLY A 511 14.63 -19.56 7.29
CA GLY A 511 15.07 -18.31 6.66
C GLY A 511 15.76 -17.37 7.65
N ALA A 512 15.18 -17.19 8.83
CA ALA A 512 15.72 -16.35 9.90
C ALA A 512 17.11 -16.82 10.37
N VAL A 513 17.35 -18.13 10.47
CA VAL A 513 18.68 -18.67 10.82
C VAL A 513 19.74 -18.31 9.78
N ILE A 514 19.41 -18.44 8.48
CA ILE A 514 20.33 -18.07 7.39
C ILE A 514 20.54 -16.55 7.39
N HIS A 515 19.47 -15.77 7.48
CA HIS A 515 19.54 -14.31 7.54
C HIS A 515 20.42 -13.84 8.70
N SER A 516 20.20 -14.32 9.93
CA SER A 516 21.01 -13.93 11.09
C SER A 516 22.49 -14.26 10.92
N ALA A 517 22.82 -15.39 10.29
CA ALA A 517 24.21 -15.72 9.99
C ALA A 517 24.85 -14.72 9.02
N LEU A 518 24.14 -14.31 7.96
CA LEU A 518 24.60 -13.30 7.00
C LEU A 518 24.67 -11.91 7.63
N TRP A 519 23.61 -11.51 8.32
CA TRP A 519 23.47 -10.20 8.94
C TRP A 519 24.57 -9.92 9.97
N SER A 520 24.98 -10.92 10.76
CA SER A 520 26.08 -10.77 11.72
C SER A 520 27.43 -10.38 11.10
N THR A 521 27.57 -10.61 9.79
CA THR A 521 28.76 -10.30 9.00
C THR A 521 28.56 -9.14 8.02
N ALA A 522 27.35 -8.57 7.96
CA ALA A 522 27.00 -7.55 7.00
C ALA A 522 27.66 -6.21 7.35
N ARG A 523 28.26 -5.53 6.37
CA ARG A 523 28.92 -4.22 6.57
C ARG A 523 28.70 -3.34 5.35
N TYR A 524 28.17 -2.14 5.53
CA TYR A 524 27.81 -1.25 4.42
C TYR A 524 27.99 0.23 4.80
N MET A 525 28.04 1.13 3.83
CA MET A 525 28.44 2.52 4.06
C MET A 525 27.48 3.27 4.99
N GLU A 526 26.18 2.96 4.90
CA GLU A 526 25.10 3.63 5.62
C GLU A 526 24.92 3.11 7.05
N GLU A 527 25.61 2.03 7.44
CA GLU A 527 25.42 1.30 8.70
C GLU A 527 25.60 2.16 9.96
N LEU A 528 26.38 3.25 9.88
CA LEU A 528 26.55 4.18 11.01
C LEU A 528 25.25 4.89 11.41
N VAL A 529 24.37 5.17 10.44
CA VAL A 529 23.13 5.93 10.62
C VAL A 529 21.87 5.09 10.45
N GLU A 530 21.94 4.01 9.67
CA GLU A 530 20.81 3.12 9.34
C GLU A 530 21.22 1.65 9.59
N PRO A 531 21.41 1.24 10.86
CA PRO A 531 22.10 -0.01 11.21
C PRO A 531 21.19 -1.26 11.25
N LEU A 532 19.90 -1.12 10.93
CA LEU A 532 18.92 -2.19 11.13
C LEU A 532 18.79 -3.06 9.88
N SER A 533 18.32 -4.30 10.05
CA SER A 533 18.01 -5.19 8.91
C SER A 533 16.73 -4.77 8.19
N THR A 534 15.87 -4.02 8.89
CA THR A 534 14.68 -3.32 8.38
C THR A 534 14.78 -1.87 8.85
N ASN A 535 15.05 -0.93 7.95
CA ASN A 535 15.02 0.51 8.22
C ASN A 535 13.70 1.12 7.71
N ALA A 536 13.33 2.27 8.25
CA ALA A 536 12.17 3.01 7.75
C ALA A 536 12.48 3.56 6.35
N ILE A 537 11.56 3.41 5.40
CA ILE A 537 11.65 4.02 4.06
C ILE A 537 11.26 5.51 4.10
N GLU A 538 10.23 5.87 4.87
CA GLU A 538 9.77 7.25 4.94
C GLU A 538 10.57 8.04 5.99
N VAL A 539 11.67 8.66 5.56
CA VAL A 539 12.50 9.48 6.43
C VAL A 539 12.70 10.89 5.88
N SER A 540 13.10 11.80 6.76
CA SER A 540 13.55 13.15 6.39
C SER A 540 15.02 13.30 6.74
N PHE A 541 15.79 13.88 5.83
CA PHE A 541 17.17 14.23 6.09
C PHE A 541 17.29 15.60 6.77
N PRO A 542 18.28 15.80 7.67
CA PRO A 542 19.37 14.88 8.02
C PRO A 542 18.91 13.69 8.87
N LEU A 543 19.50 12.52 8.61
CA LEU A 543 19.34 11.32 9.44
C LEU A 543 20.41 11.32 10.53
N THR A 544 20.02 11.08 11.78
CA THR A 544 20.94 10.98 12.92
C THR A 544 20.69 9.70 13.70
N ALA A 545 21.73 8.88 13.87
CA ALA A 545 21.74 7.79 14.82
C ALA A 545 22.42 8.26 16.12
N SER A 546 21.61 8.42 17.17
CA SER A 546 22.11 8.67 18.53
C SER A 546 22.32 7.35 19.26
N ARG A 547 23.45 7.23 19.96
CA ARG A 547 23.78 6.01 20.70
C ARG A 547 24.33 6.32 22.08
N SER A 548 23.71 5.75 23.10
CA SER A 548 24.14 5.86 24.50
C SER A 548 25.11 4.75 24.90
N LEU A 549 26.10 5.10 25.71
CA LEU A 549 27.11 4.17 26.21
C LEU A 549 26.47 3.17 27.18
N VAL A 550 26.60 1.88 26.86
CA VAL A 550 26.19 0.76 27.72
C VAL A 550 27.35 0.32 28.61
N SER A 551 28.56 0.21 28.04
CA SER A 551 29.77 -0.15 28.81
C SER A 551 31.07 0.33 28.15
N GLY A 552 32.15 0.42 28.93
CA GLY A 552 33.48 0.84 28.50
C GLY A 552 33.87 2.24 29.02
N SER A 553 34.74 2.95 28.30
CA SER A 553 35.35 4.21 28.77
C SER A 553 35.29 5.38 27.80
N LEU A 554 34.65 5.21 26.64
CA LEU A 554 34.44 6.25 25.65
C LEU A 554 33.32 7.23 26.10
N PRO A 555 33.06 8.33 25.36
CA PRO A 555 32.07 9.35 25.72
C PRO A 555 30.68 8.78 26.00
N ALA A 556 29.90 9.46 26.82
CA ALA A 556 28.63 8.94 27.32
C ALA A 556 27.60 8.74 26.20
N ARG A 557 27.65 9.56 25.15
CA ARG A 557 26.81 9.44 23.96
C ARG A 557 27.57 9.89 22.73
N LEU A 558 27.29 9.26 21.61
CA LEU A 558 27.80 9.64 20.29
C LEU A 558 26.65 9.70 19.30
N GLU A 559 26.75 10.60 18.34
CA GLU A 559 25.83 10.73 17.22
C GLU A 559 26.60 10.63 15.92
N PHE A 560 26.03 9.92 14.95
CA PHE A 560 26.42 10.00 13.54
C PHE A 560 25.27 10.63 12.76
N THR A 561 25.58 11.58 11.88
CA THR A 561 24.58 12.29 11.09
C THR A 561 24.95 12.26 9.61
N ARG A 562 23.99 11.95 8.75
CA ARG A 562 24.09 12.07 7.28
C ARG A 562 23.13 13.15 6.78
N SER A 563 23.62 14.04 5.92
CA SER A 563 22.87 15.24 5.48
C SER A 563 21.85 14.99 4.39
N ASP A 564 22.05 13.95 3.59
CA ASP A 564 21.20 13.59 2.45
C ASP A 564 21.45 12.11 2.07
N ALA A 565 20.61 11.56 1.20
CA ALA A 565 20.70 10.17 0.77
C ALA A 565 21.68 9.93 -0.40
N ALA A 566 22.15 10.98 -1.08
CA ALA A 566 22.99 10.86 -2.26
C ALA A 566 24.49 10.88 -1.93
N SER A 567 24.84 11.27 -0.70
CA SER A 567 26.18 11.50 -0.23
C SER A 567 26.55 10.55 0.91
N ASP A 568 27.70 9.89 0.79
CA ASP A 568 28.29 9.10 1.88
C ASP A 568 28.94 9.97 2.98
N LEU A 569 28.85 11.30 2.86
CA LEU A 569 29.44 12.22 3.83
C LEU A 569 28.63 12.22 5.13
N MET A 570 29.32 11.88 6.23
CA MET A 570 28.76 11.89 7.57
C MET A 570 29.54 12.80 8.51
N THR A 571 28.83 13.34 9.50
CA THR A 571 29.41 14.04 10.64
C THR A 571 29.22 13.23 11.91
N TYR A 572 30.01 13.54 12.93
CA TYR A 572 29.82 12.98 14.27
C TYR A 572 29.74 14.08 15.32
N THR A 573 29.07 13.76 16.44
CA THR A 573 29.06 14.56 17.67
C THR A 573 29.35 13.67 18.86
N LEU A 574 30.23 14.10 19.77
CA LEU A 574 30.51 13.42 21.03
C LEU A 574 29.98 14.23 22.21
N PHE A 575 29.28 13.55 23.11
CA PHE A 575 28.65 14.15 24.28
C PHE A 575 29.25 13.60 25.58
N ASP A 576 29.36 14.47 26.58
CA ASP A 576 29.72 14.07 27.92
C ASP A 576 28.52 13.50 28.70
N ALA A 577 28.74 13.08 29.95
CA ALA A 577 27.70 12.50 30.79
C ALA A 577 26.59 13.49 31.21
N THR A 578 26.75 14.78 30.90
CA THR A 578 25.73 15.83 31.11
C THR A 578 24.98 16.17 29.84
N ASP A 579 25.17 15.36 28.78
CA ASP A 579 24.60 15.57 27.46
C ASP A 579 25.07 16.85 26.76
N THR A 580 26.26 17.34 27.13
CA THR A 580 26.89 18.50 26.48
C THR A 580 27.81 18.03 25.36
N ALA A 581 27.55 18.49 24.14
CA ALA A 581 28.44 18.26 23.00
C ALA A 581 29.79 18.95 23.23
N PHE A 582 30.89 18.18 23.20
CA PHE A 582 32.25 18.71 23.42
C PHE A 582 33.16 18.54 22.20
N GLU A 583 32.76 17.75 21.20
CA GLU A 583 33.51 17.56 19.96
C GLU A 583 32.55 17.28 18.80
N VAL A 584 32.79 17.92 17.66
CA VAL A 584 32.09 17.68 16.39
C VAL A 584 33.11 17.60 15.26
N GLY A 585 32.80 16.84 14.22
CA GLY A 585 33.69 16.70 13.07
C GLY A 585 33.11 15.86 11.94
N SER A 586 33.97 15.52 10.98
CA SER A 586 33.61 14.63 9.88
C SER A 586 34.05 13.20 10.14
N VAL A 587 33.36 12.27 9.48
CA VAL A 587 33.65 10.84 9.52
C VAL A 587 34.29 10.42 8.21
N THR A 588 35.33 9.59 8.28
CA THR A 588 35.75 8.72 7.16
C THR A 588 35.52 7.29 7.59
N PHE A 589 34.68 6.54 6.86
CA PHE A 589 34.28 5.19 7.22
C PHE A 589 34.66 4.19 6.13
N SER A 590 35.17 3.03 6.53
CA SER A 590 35.54 1.94 5.63
C SER A 590 34.96 0.63 6.17
N PRO A 591 33.78 0.21 5.70
CA PRO A 591 33.08 -0.99 6.19
C PRO A 591 33.69 -2.30 5.65
N PHE A 592 34.37 -2.25 4.50
CA PHE A 592 34.78 -3.43 3.72
C PHE A 592 36.07 -4.12 4.21
N LYS A 593 36.38 -3.98 5.50
CA LYS A 593 37.54 -4.60 6.14
C LYS A 593 37.07 -5.66 7.14
N PRO A 594 37.88 -6.69 7.47
CA PRO A 594 37.51 -7.68 8.48
C PRO A 594 37.10 -7.07 9.83
N LEU A 595 37.61 -5.87 10.13
CA LEU A 595 37.08 -4.96 11.14
C LEU A 595 36.86 -3.62 10.45
N ALA A 596 35.65 -3.07 10.54
CA ALA A 596 35.36 -1.78 9.93
C ALA A 596 36.24 -0.69 10.56
N GLU A 597 36.78 0.20 9.74
CA GLU A 597 37.63 1.29 10.20
C GLU A 597 36.87 2.61 10.16
N ILE A 598 37.08 3.44 11.17
CA ILE A 598 36.48 4.77 11.25
C ILE A 598 37.53 5.81 11.65
N ASP A 599 37.50 6.97 11.00
CA ASP A 599 38.28 8.15 11.40
C ASP A 599 37.33 9.28 11.76
N LEU A 600 37.42 9.74 13.00
CA LEU A 600 36.70 10.91 13.49
C LEU A 600 37.65 12.10 13.42
N VAL A 601 37.43 12.99 12.44
CA VAL A 601 38.28 14.15 12.17
C VAL A 601 37.62 15.39 12.76
N PRO A 602 38.11 15.94 13.89
CA PRO A 602 37.46 17.06 14.54
C PRO A 602 37.52 18.32 13.66
N ILE A 603 36.46 19.14 13.68
CA ILE A 603 36.45 20.43 12.97
C ILE A 603 37.43 21.44 13.61
N THR A 604 37.76 21.25 14.88
CA THR A 604 38.67 22.10 15.64
C THR A 604 40.08 22.02 15.04
N PRO A 605 40.64 23.14 14.53
CA PRO A 605 41.96 23.12 13.90
C PRO A 605 43.06 22.58 14.84
N GLY A 606 43.83 21.60 14.35
CA GLY A 606 44.94 21.00 15.08
C GLY A 606 44.57 19.96 16.14
N ALA A 607 43.28 19.65 16.32
CA ALA A 607 42.86 18.51 17.13
C ALA A 607 43.24 17.19 16.42
N ALA A 608 43.70 16.21 17.20
CA ALA A 608 44.12 14.92 16.65
C ALA A 608 42.91 14.08 16.23
N THR A 609 42.95 13.54 15.01
CA THR A 609 41.99 12.54 14.51
C THR A 609 41.96 11.33 15.43
N ARG A 610 40.75 10.79 15.65
CA ARG A 610 40.56 9.52 16.35
C ARG A 610 40.49 8.41 15.31
N LEU A 611 41.49 7.54 15.32
CA LEU A 611 41.58 6.38 14.45
C LEU A 611 40.96 5.20 15.18
N GLY A 612 39.82 4.69 14.72
CA GLY A 612 39.05 3.64 15.36
C GLY A 612 38.81 2.40 14.51
N VAL A 613 38.35 1.36 15.19
CA VAL A 613 37.74 0.17 14.59
C VAL A 613 36.39 -0.04 15.26
N LEU A 614 35.44 -0.58 14.51
CA LEU A 614 34.10 -0.83 15.00
C LEU A 614 33.48 -2.11 14.45
N ASP A 615 32.43 -2.54 15.15
CA ASP A 615 31.46 -3.53 14.70
C ASP A 615 30.05 -3.04 15.07
N ILE A 616 29.12 -3.15 14.13
CA ILE A 616 27.71 -2.83 14.33
C ILE A 616 26.90 -4.11 14.09
N GLN A 617 25.99 -4.39 15.01
CA GLN A 617 25.06 -5.50 14.91
C GLN A 617 23.68 -5.02 15.33
N GLY A 618 22.88 -4.56 14.37
CA GLY A 618 21.58 -3.96 14.65
C GLY A 618 21.70 -2.73 15.55
N SER A 619 21.03 -2.74 16.70
CA SER A 619 21.06 -1.61 17.64
C SER A 619 22.41 -1.41 18.33
N ASP A 620 23.29 -2.41 18.34
CA ASP A 620 24.53 -2.37 19.10
C ASP A 620 25.73 -1.91 18.26
N LEU A 621 26.58 -1.07 18.86
CA LEU A 621 27.85 -0.61 18.32
C LEU A 621 28.97 -0.92 19.31
N TRP A 622 29.97 -1.68 18.88
CA TRP A 622 31.25 -1.81 19.59
C TRP A 622 32.29 -0.98 18.87
N ILE A 623 32.91 -0.04 19.57
CA ILE A 623 33.90 0.86 18.98
C ILE A 623 35.07 1.08 19.93
N ASP A 624 36.28 1.02 19.37
CA ASP A 624 37.52 1.43 20.03
C ASP A 624 38.23 2.45 19.15
N TRP A 625 38.89 3.44 19.75
CA TRP A 625 39.69 4.41 19.01
C TRP A 625 40.88 4.93 19.81
N SER A 626 41.87 5.43 19.07
CA SER A 626 43.05 6.08 19.63
C SER A 626 43.42 7.32 18.82
N ARG A 627 44.08 8.28 19.47
CA ARG A 627 44.66 9.47 18.81
C ARG A 627 46.07 9.24 18.27
N GLY A 628 46.63 8.05 18.47
CA GLY A 628 47.99 7.70 18.04
C GLY A 628 47.99 6.67 16.93
N THR A 629 47.67 5.41 17.26
CA THR A 629 47.66 4.28 16.32
C THR A 629 46.29 3.62 16.34
N ARG A 630 45.72 3.32 15.17
CA ARG A 630 44.43 2.61 15.06
C ARG A 630 44.49 1.30 15.86
N PRO A 631 43.50 0.99 16.71
CA PRO A 631 43.39 -0.34 17.33
C PRO A 631 43.28 -1.43 16.26
N THR A 632 43.75 -2.64 16.58
CA THR A 632 43.73 -3.79 15.65
C THR A 632 42.69 -4.84 16.01
N SER A 633 41.89 -4.62 17.07
CA SER A 633 40.81 -5.50 17.52
C SER A 633 39.81 -4.73 18.39
N LEU A 634 38.67 -5.36 18.69
CA LEU A 634 37.62 -4.83 19.56
C LEU A 634 37.76 -5.26 21.03
N ALA A 635 38.93 -5.78 21.43
CA ALA A 635 39.11 -6.29 22.80
C ALA A 635 38.99 -5.22 23.89
N GLY A 636 39.21 -3.94 23.54
CA GLY A 636 39.04 -2.78 24.41
C GLY A 636 37.84 -1.89 24.06
N ALA A 637 36.94 -2.36 23.20
CA ALA A 637 35.85 -1.54 22.69
C ALA A 637 34.86 -1.13 23.78
N SER A 638 34.37 0.10 23.65
CA SER A 638 33.14 0.53 24.31
C SER A 638 31.93 0.03 23.54
N HIS A 639 30.89 -0.34 24.27
CA HIS A 639 29.62 -0.80 23.72
C HIS A 639 28.57 0.31 23.90
N TYR A 640 27.89 0.61 22.80
CA TYR A 640 26.79 1.57 22.71
C TYR A 640 25.52 0.89 22.18
N SER A 641 24.36 1.37 22.60
CA SER A 641 23.06 0.99 22.04
C SER A 641 22.45 2.18 21.32
N LEU A 642 21.75 1.94 20.22
CA LEU A 642 20.88 2.91 19.56
C LEU A 642 19.77 3.35 20.52
N ASP A 643 19.50 4.65 20.57
CA ASP A 643 18.52 5.30 21.46
C ASP A 643 17.07 5.20 20.95
#